data_AF-A0A934GQ79-F1
#
_entry.id   AF-A0A934GQ79-F1
#
_cell.length_a   1.000
_cell.length_b   1.000
_cell.length_c   1.000
_cell.angle_alpha   90.00
_cell.angle_beta   90.00
_cell.angle_gamma   90.00
#
_symmetry.space_group_name_H-M   'P 1'
#
loop_
_entity.id
_entity.type
_entity.pdbx_description
1 polymer ?
#
loop_
_entity_poly.entity_id
_entity_poly.type
_entity_poly.pdbx_seq_one_letter_code
_entity_poly.pdbx_strand_id
1 'polypeptide(L)'
;MMAKHKWRPFLDARAWAHEQRLRSATQWRELHKQGALPGDIPATPYYVYRAQWKSWGDFLGTGYIASQNRRYRSFEEARKWARGQGLKSNTEWLKLAAEKRLPEDIPTNVQQFYRSEWQGIADFLGNNYVATYNRKYRSFALAREWARAQSLQSGTQWREYSKQPGWLPRDIPANVASVYRSDWASWGDFLGTGNVGPGRHHWRSFTDARQWARAQELTSDADWKRRIKQPGWLPTDIPADPRKTYGAAFTSLGDFLGTGNLSSREYNWRPFHEVQIWAQEKKIDSLTEWRELVGATKEAWPKDIPTNPDLVYRKSKEWKGWEDFLGVPRMAKRSKDEERLRHELASVLPEIDLATRNIPIVGARTKNVDLCAPKLHLVIEFDGNYWHSAPESEARDKAKTQMLQEAGWTVVRIREHPLGLISSSDVQVPTKLTTFKRTVAVLKHLSKLGYVSQEAVAQYEAGGRSVGGANASSVIRETWMSFEEARVWVRAQGIKTQRQWIKLVNQEGWRPGNMPKYPLEVYRDRCATWGEFLGTGRKATFLREYRTFEEARKWAGAKQLKSRTEWVALAKLEGWRPEDIPSNVRGVYKSEWTDWGDFLGTGNVAPGSHVWRPFMSARQWAREQQLSTRADWHMLARNKALPQDIPASPQTVYEEWAGWPDFLGKTIKKNSTTP
;
A
#
# COMPACT_ATOMS: atom_id res chain seq x y z
N MET A 1 2.31 51.44 -103.75
CA MET A 1 1.71 50.09 -103.75
C MET A 1 2.43 49.25 -102.70
N MET A 2 1.83 48.96 -101.55
CA MET A 2 2.39 47.96 -100.65
C MET A 2 2.15 46.59 -101.29
N ALA A 3 3.22 45.84 -101.58
CA ALA A 3 3.13 44.51 -102.13
C ALA A 3 2.23 43.65 -101.22
N LYS A 4 1.19 43.02 -101.78
CA LYS A 4 0.35 42.06 -101.04
C LYS A 4 1.28 40.94 -100.56
N HIS A 5 1.57 40.93 -99.27
CA HIS A 5 2.42 39.92 -98.67
C HIS A 5 1.83 38.54 -98.98
N LYS A 6 2.58 37.69 -99.69
CA LYS A 6 2.09 36.37 -100.10
C LYS A 6 2.27 35.40 -98.94
N TRP A 7 1.20 35.17 -98.20
CA TRP A 7 1.19 34.21 -97.08
C TRP A 7 1.23 32.77 -97.58
N ARG A 8 1.96 31.93 -96.85
CA ARG A 8 2.02 30.47 -97.05
C ARG A 8 0.60 29.88 -97.03
N PRO A 9 0.26 28.91 -97.90
CA PRO A 9 -1.04 28.25 -97.87
C PRO A 9 -1.37 27.66 -96.49
N PHE A 10 -2.66 27.64 -96.12
CA PHE A 10 -3.10 27.22 -94.78
C PHE A 10 -2.60 25.83 -94.39
N LEU A 11 -2.64 24.86 -95.30
CA LEU A 11 -2.22 23.48 -95.00
C LEU A 11 -0.72 23.40 -94.68
N ASP A 12 0.11 24.14 -95.42
CA ASP A 12 1.56 24.16 -95.22
C ASP A 12 1.95 24.97 -93.97
N ALA A 13 1.25 26.07 -93.70
CA ALA A 13 1.42 26.85 -92.47
C ALA A 13 1.00 26.04 -91.23
N ARG A 14 -0.07 25.24 -91.35
CA ARG A 14 -0.55 24.33 -90.30
C ARG A 14 0.42 23.16 -90.08
N ALA A 15 0.93 22.55 -91.16
CA ALA A 15 1.92 21.49 -91.06
C ALA A 15 3.19 21.98 -90.34
N TRP A 16 3.67 23.17 -90.71
CA TRP A 16 4.78 23.81 -90.02
C TRP A 16 4.45 24.10 -88.54
N ALA A 17 3.24 24.60 -88.25
CA ALA A 17 2.81 24.84 -86.87
C ALA A 17 2.78 23.56 -86.02
N HIS A 18 2.41 22.42 -86.61
CA HIS A 18 2.45 21.11 -85.95
C HIS A 18 3.88 20.67 -85.66
N GLU A 19 4.81 20.89 -86.60
CA GLU A 19 6.25 20.60 -86.42
C GLU A 19 6.86 21.39 -85.25
N GLN A 20 6.42 22.62 -85.03
CA GLN A 20 6.91 23.44 -83.91
C GLN A 20 6.42 22.96 -82.54
N ARG A 21 5.47 22.01 -82.49
CA ARG A 21 4.92 21.42 -81.25
C ARG A 21 4.44 22.44 -80.22
N LEU A 22 3.94 23.58 -80.70
CA LEU A 22 3.44 24.66 -79.87
C LEU A 22 2.12 24.26 -79.22
N ARG A 23 1.98 24.58 -77.93
CA ARG A 23 0.82 24.17 -77.12
C ARG A 23 -0.24 25.26 -76.97
N SER A 24 0.05 26.50 -77.34
CA SER A 24 -0.88 27.60 -77.14
C SER A 24 -0.69 28.77 -78.12
N ALA A 25 -1.76 29.55 -78.28
CA ALA A 25 -1.73 30.82 -79.01
C ALA A 25 -0.74 31.82 -78.42
N THR A 26 -0.47 31.76 -77.10
CA THR A 26 0.52 32.62 -76.45
C THR A 26 1.93 32.29 -76.92
N GLN A 27 2.28 31.00 -77.01
CA GLN A 27 3.59 30.59 -77.53
C GLN A 27 3.76 30.99 -79.00
N TRP A 28 2.69 30.90 -79.80
CA TRP A 28 2.69 31.38 -81.18
C TRP A 28 3.00 32.88 -81.28
N ARG A 29 2.35 33.70 -80.43
CA ARG A 29 2.61 35.15 -80.37
C ARG A 29 4.01 35.48 -79.88
N GLU A 30 4.55 34.68 -78.97
CA GLU A 30 5.90 34.88 -78.46
C GLU A 30 6.95 34.58 -79.54
N LEU A 31 6.79 33.49 -80.31
CA LEU A 31 7.64 33.22 -81.48
C LEU A 31 7.61 34.37 -82.50
N HIS A 32 6.43 34.93 -82.75
CA HIS A 32 6.31 36.12 -83.59
C HIS A 32 7.11 37.30 -83.02
N LYS A 33 6.95 37.58 -81.72
CA LYS A 33 7.65 38.68 -81.04
C LYS A 33 9.18 38.52 -81.09
N GLN A 34 9.66 37.28 -81.06
CA GLN A 34 11.07 36.93 -81.15
C GLN A 34 11.60 36.90 -82.59
N GLY A 35 10.76 37.17 -83.60
CA GLY A 35 11.14 37.12 -85.01
C GLY A 35 11.41 35.70 -85.52
N ALA A 36 10.97 34.68 -84.79
CA ALA A 36 11.22 33.27 -85.09
C ALA A 36 10.17 32.63 -86.01
N LEU A 37 9.13 33.38 -86.39
CA LEU A 37 8.19 32.96 -87.44
C LEU A 37 8.82 33.18 -88.83
N PRO A 38 8.73 32.20 -89.74
CA PRO A 38 9.04 32.42 -91.15
C PRO A 38 8.29 33.63 -91.70
N GLY A 39 8.96 34.46 -92.50
CA GLY A 39 8.38 35.72 -93.01
C GLY A 39 7.13 35.56 -93.88
N ASP A 40 6.82 34.34 -94.32
CA ASP A 40 5.62 33.96 -95.06
C ASP A 40 4.54 33.30 -94.17
N ILE A 41 4.70 33.25 -92.85
CA ILE A 41 3.70 32.77 -91.89
C ILE A 41 3.15 33.94 -91.05
N PRO A 42 1.82 34.16 -91.03
CA PRO A 42 1.25 35.32 -90.35
C PRO A 42 1.26 35.17 -88.83
N ALA A 43 1.48 36.29 -88.13
CA ALA A 43 1.36 36.40 -86.68
C ALA A 43 -0.06 36.11 -86.18
N THR A 44 -1.06 36.44 -86.99
CA THR A 44 -2.49 36.30 -86.71
C THR A 44 -3.15 35.36 -87.73
N PRO A 45 -2.83 34.06 -87.69
CA PRO A 45 -3.24 33.10 -88.72
C PRO A 45 -4.76 32.94 -88.81
N TYR A 46 -5.50 33.16 -87.72
CA TYR A 46 -6.97 33.13 -87.71
C TYR A 46 -7.63 34.26 -88.51
N TYR A 47 -6.94 35.39 -88.71
CA TYR A 47 -7.42 36.47 -89.57
C TYR A 47 -7.08 36.20 -91.04
N VAL A 48 -5.86 35.70 -91.32
CA VAL A 48 -5.40 35.43 -92.70
C VAL A 48 -6.08 34.20 -93.29
N TYR A 49 -6.24 33.14 -92.51
CA TYR A 49 -6.85 31.88 -92.95
C TYR A 49 -8.31 31.76 -92.50
N ARG A 50 -9.03 32.88 -92.40
CA ARG A 50 -10.38 32.93 -91.80
C ARG A 50 -11.36 31.91 -92.38
N ALA A 51 -11.27 31.59 -93.68
CA ALA A 51 -12.14 30.63 -94.32
C ALA A 51 -11.82 29.16 -93.95
N GLN A 52 -10.56 28.85 -93.61
CA GLN A 52 -10.12 27.50 -93.25
C GLN A 52 -9.91 27.30 -91.74
N TRP A 53 -9.90 28.39 -90.97
CA TRP A 53 -9.58 28.38 -89.55
C TRP A 53 -10.70 27.76 -88.70
N LYS A 54 -10.40 26.65 -88.02
CA LYS A 54 -11.32 26.04 -87.04
C LYS A 54 -11.06 26.53 -85.63
N SER A 55 -9.84 26.34 -85.14
CA SER A 55 -9.42 26.77 -83.81
C SER A 55 -7.89 26.75 -83.71
N TRP A 56 -7.36 27.34 -82.65
CA TRP A 56 -5.94 27.16 -82.30
C TRP A 56 -5.58 25.70 -82.03
N GLY A 57 -6.53 24.87 -81.58
CA GLY A 57 -6.30 23.45 -81.35
C GLY A 57 -6.10 22.66 -82.64
N ASP A 58 -6.86 23.00 -83.70
CA ASP A 58 -6.70 22.43 -85.04
C ASP A 58 -5.40 22.94 -85.69
N PHE A 59 -5.16 24.25 -85.63
CA PHE A 59 -4.01 24.86 -86.30
C PHE A 59 -2.66 24.47 -85.69
N LEU A 60 -2.58 24.33 -84.36
CA LEU A 60 -1.34 23.92 -83.66
C LEU A 60 -1.23 22.39 -83.49
N GLY A 61 -2.26 21.63 -83.87
CA GLY A 61 -2.26 20.17 -83.77
C GLY A 61 -2.39 19.66 -82.33
N THR A 62 -2.87 20.48 -81.41
CA THR A 62 -3.03 20.12 -79.99
C THR A 62 -4.36 19.42 -79.71
N GLY A 63 -5.32 19.48 -80.65
CA GLY A 63 -6.69 18.99 -80.45
C GLY A 63 -7.47 19.75 -79.37
N TYR A 64 -6.94 20.87 -78.88
CA TYR A 64 -7.54 21.63 -77.79
C TYR A 64 -8.84 22.34 -78.23
N ILE A 65 -9.97 21.91 -77.68
CA ILE A 65 -11.27 22.58 -77.83
C ILE A 65 -11.50 23.51 -76.64
N ALA A 66 -11.72 24.79 -76.93
CA ALA A 66 -12.04 25.81 -75.93
C ALA A 66 -13.32 25.42 -75.17
N SER A 67 -13.35 25.65 -73.85
CA SER A 67 -14.41 25.18 -72.96
C SER A 67 -15.82 25.57 -73.41
N GLN A 68 -15.99 26.77 -73.96
CA GLN A 68 -17.26 27.28 -74.48
C GLN A 68 -17.77 26.58 -75.74
N ASN A 69 -16.88 25.86 -76.45
CA ASN A 69 -17.21 25.15 -77.68
C ASN A 69 -17.37 23.64 -77.47
N ARG A 70 -17.22 23.14 -76.23
CA ARG A 70 -17.43 21.73 -75.90
C ARG A 70 -18.91 21.45 -75.75
N ARG A 71 -19.43 20.48 -76.52
CA ARG A 71 -20.81 20.00 -76.41
C ARG A 71 -20.80 18.73 -75.56
N TYR A 72 -21.44 18.76 -74.40
CA TYR A 72 -21.55 17.62 -73.50
C TYR A 72 -22.96 17.03 -73.56
N ARG A 73 -23.08 15.72 -73.34
CA ARG A 73 -24.36 15.00 -73.29
C ARG A 73 -25.19 15.38 -72.05
N SER A 74 -26.45 14.97 -72.01
CA SER A 74 -27.35 15.25 -70.89
C SER A 74 -26.85 14.62 -69.58
N PHE A 75 -27.30 15.15 -68.43
CA PHE A 75 -26.94 14.60 -67.11
C PHE A 75 -27.35 13.13 -66.98
N GLU A 76 -28.55 12.76 -67.43
CA GLU A 76 -29.05 11.39 -67.35
C GLU A 76 -28.20 10.41 -68.17
N GLU A 77 -27.81 10.78 -69.40
CA GLU A 77 -26.96 9.94 -70.25
C GLU A 77 -25.53 9.84 -69.70
N ALA A 78 -24.97 10.94 -69.19
CA ALA A 78 -23.67 10.94 -68.53
C ALA A 78 -23.67 10.08 -67.26
N ARG A 79 -24.73 10.17 -66.44
CA ARG A 79 -24.95 9.38 -65.22
C ARG A 79 -25.14 7.89 -65.54
N LYS A 80 -25.92 7.55 -66.57
CA LYS A 80 -26.10 6.17 -67.05
C LYS A 80 -24.77 5.57 -67.49
N TRP A 81 -23.96 6.32 -68.25
CA TRP A 81 -22.63 5.86 -68.66
C TRP A 81 -21.70 5.68 -67.46
N ALA A 82 -21.64 6.67 -66.55
CA ALA A 82 -20.78 6.64 -65.37
C ALA A 82 -21.08 5.44 -64.45
N ARG A 83 -22.36 5.09 -64.30
CA ARG A 83 -22.81 3.90 -63.55
C ARG A 83 -22.35 2.59 -64.20
N GLY A 84 -22.32 2.52 -65.52
CA GLY A 84 -21.81 1.37 -66.28
C GLY A 84 -20.30 1.11 -66.07
N GLN A 85 -19.54 2.09 -65.57
CA GLN A 85 -18.11 1.94 -65.30
C GLN A 85 -17.81 1.32 -63.92
N GLY A 86 -18.80 1.17 -63.04
CA GLY A 86 -18.63 0.53 -61.72
C GLY A 86 -17.71 1.28 -60.74
N LEU A 87 -17.52 2.59 -60.94
CA LEU A 87 -16.61 3.42 -60.15
C LEU A 87 -17.15 3.66 -58.72
N LYS A 88 -16.27 3.57 -57.72
CA LYS A 88 -16.63 3.66 -56.30
C LYS A 88 -16.35 5.03 -55.67
N SER A 89 -15.58 5.88 -56.35
CA SER A 89 -15.13 7.15 -55.76
C SER A 89 -14.85 8.23 -56.80
N ASN A 90 -14.84 9.49 -56.34
CA ASN A 90 -14.42 10.63 -57.16
C ASN A 90 -12.95 10.50 -57.61
N THR A 91 -12.11 9.86 -56.80
CA THR A 91 -10.70 9.61 -57.15
C THR A 91 -10.58 8.70 -58.37
N GLU A 92 -11.39 7.65 -58.45
CA GLU A 92 -11.46 6.77 -59.62
C GLU A 92 -12.01 7.50 -60.86
N TRP A 93 -13.03 8.35 -60.68
CA TRP A 93 -13.54 9.21 -61.75
C TRP A 93 -12.45 10.14 -62.33
N LEU A 94 -11.71 10.83 -61.46
CA LEU A 94 -10.63 11.72 -61.88
C LEU A 94 -9.45 10.96 -62.50
N LYS A 95 -9.15 9.75 -62.02
CA LYS A 95 -8.13 8.89 -62.63
C LYS A 95 -8.52 8.49 -64.05
N LEU A 96 -9.76 8.07 -64.25
CA LEU A 96 -10.29 7.70 -65.57
C LEU A 96 -10.26 8.90 -66.54
N ALA A 97 -10.54 10.11 -66.03
CA ALA A 97 -10.36 11.35 -66.78
C ALA A 97 -8.90 11.64 -67.15
N ALA A 98 -7.97 11.48 -66.21
CA ALA A 98 -6.54 11.70 -66.42
C ALA A 98 -5.93 10.71 -67.44
N GLU A 99 -6.43 9.47 -67.46
CA GLU A 99 -6.08 8.43 -68.44
C GLU A 99 -6.73 8.66 -69.82
N LYS A 100 -7.46 9.76 -70.02
CA LYS A 100 -8.21 10.08 -71.26
C LYS A 100 -9.21 8.99 -71.67
N ARG A 101 -9.82 8.32 -70.69
CA ARG A 101 -10.80 7.24 -70.89
C ARG A 101 -12.25 7.71 -70.77
N LEU A 102 -12.47 9.00 -70.48
CA LEU A 102 -13.80 9.61 -70.55
C LEU A 102 -14.18 9.85 -72.02
N PRO A 103 -15.45 9.59 -72.41
CA PRO A 103 -16.00 10.08 -73.66
C PRO A 103 -15.81 11.60 -73.76
N GLU A 104 -15.46 12.10 -74.95
CA GLU A 104 -15.17 13.53 -75.17
C GLU A 104 -16.35 14.45 -74.85
N ASP A 105 -17.56 13.90 -74.90
CA ASP A 105 -18.83 14.56 -74.61
C ASP A 105 -19.32 14.34 -73.17
N ILE A 106 -18.46 13.85 -72.26
CA ILE A 106 -18.71 13.88 -70.81
C ILE A 106 -17.69 14.80 -70.13
N PRO A 107 -18.14 15.82 -69.37
CA PRO A 107 -17.22 16.74 -68.72
C PRO A 107 -16.47 16.04 -67.59
N THR A 108 -15.18 16.33 -67.42
CA THR A 108 -14.43 15.87 -66.24
C THR A 108 -15.02 16.45 -64.95
N ASN A 109 -15.35 17.75 -64.96
CA ASN A 109 -15.99 18.45 -63.84
C ASN A 109 -17.52 18.41 -63.97
N VAL A 110 -18.09 17.23 -63.73
CA VAL A 110 -19.54 16.97 -63.78
C VAL A 110 -20.35 17.84 -62.81
N GLN A 111 -19.80 18.16 -61.64
CA GLN A 111 -20.45 19.04 -60.66
C GLN A 111 -20.65 20.45 -61.20
N GLN A 112 -19.63 21.00 -61.86
CA GLN A 112 -19.70 22.36 -62.39
C GLN A 112 -20.64 22.44 -63.59
N PHE A 113 -20.62 21.44 -64.47
CA PHE A 113 -21.42 21.45 -65.69
C PHE A 113 -22.89 21.11 -65.43
N TYR A 114 -23.19 20.08 -64.64
CA TYR A 114 -24.56 19.66 -64.30
C TYR A 114 -25.05 20.25 -62.97
N ARG A 115 -24.66 21.48 -62.66
CA ARG A 115 -24.83 22.09 -61.33
C ARG A 115 -26.27 22.03 -60.79
N SER A 116 -27.27 22.21 -61.65
CA SER A 116 -28.70 22.19 -61.28
C SER A 116 -29.23 20.79 -60.96
N GLU A 117 -28.63 19.75 -61.55
CA GLU A 117 -29.06 18.35 -61.42
C GLU A 117 -28.14 17.56 -60.48
N TRP A 118 -27.02 18.15 -60.08
CA TRP A 118 -25.97 17.52 -59.29
C TRP A 118 -26.37 17.28 -57.83
N GLN A 119 -26.57 16.03 -57.46
CA GLN A 119 -26.86 15.62 -56.07
C GLN A 119 -25.63 15.04 -55.34
N GLY A 120 -24.46 15.11 -55.97
CA GLY A 120 -23.22 14.57 -55.45
C GLY A 120 -22.70 13.38 -56.25
N ILE A 121 -21.40 13.10 -56.11
CA ILE A 121 -20.70 12.08 -56.89
C ILE A 121 -21.27 10.67 -56.67
N ALA A 122 -21.87 10.42 -55.51
CA ALA A 122 -22.46 9.13 -55.20
C ALA A 122 -23.73 8.85 -56.02
N ASP A 123 -24.62 9.84 -56.15
CA ASP A 123 -25.79 9.72 -57.02
C ASP A 123 -25.36 9.52 -58.48
N PHE A 124 -24.38 10.32 -58.93
CA PHE A 124 -23.90 10.29 -60.30
C PHE A 124 -23.23 8.96 -60.67
N LEU A 125 -22.40 8.40 -59.78
CA LEU A 125 -21.75 7.10 -59.98
C LEU A 125 -22.67 5.90 -59.64
N GLY A 126 -23.85 6.15 -59.06
CA GLY A 126 -24.79 5.12 -58.63
C GLY A 126 -24.27 4.21 -57.52
N ASN A 127 -23.30 4.68 -56.73
CA ASN A 127 -22.88 3.97 -55.54
C ASN A 127 -23.68 4.47 -54.33
N ASN A 128 -24.00 3.57 -53.40
CA ASN A 128 -24.80 3.84 -52.20
C ASN A 128 -24.03 4.68 -51.15
N TYR A 129 -23.04 5.47 -51.57
CA TYR A 129 -22.18 6.24 -50.70
C TYR A 129 -22.90 7.51 -50.22
N VAL A 130 -23.47 7.48 -49.02
CA VAL A 130 -23.94 8.71 -48.38
C VAL A 130 -22.76 9.39 -47.71
N ALA A 131 -22.45 10.62 -48.13
CA ALA A 131 -21.43 11.45 -47.51
C ALA A 131 -21.73 11.59 -46.00
N THR A 132 -20.69 11.55 -45.16
CA THR A 132 -20.83 11.42 -43.70
C THR A 132 -21.76 12.46 -43.08
N TYR A 133 -21.79 13.68 -43.62
CA TYR A 133 -22.64 14.79 -43.16
C TYR A 133 -24.13 14.66 -43.54
N ASN A 134 -24.47 13.83 -44.53
CA ASN A 134 -25.85 13.57 -44.98
C ASN A 134 -26.46 12.29 -44.38
N ARG A 135 -25.72 11.57 -43.52
CA ARG A 135 -26.20 10.33 -42.90
C ARG A 135 -27.18 10.66 -41.78
N LYS A 136 -28.44 10.23 -41.93
CA LYS A 136 -29.43 10.26 -40.86
C LYS A 136 -29.37 8.94 -40.09
N TYR A 137 -28.96 9.01 -38.83
CA TYR A 137 -28.87 7.86 -37.94
C TYR A 137 -30.10 7.76 -37.05
N ARG A 138 -30.52 6.53 -36.73
CA ARG A 138 -31.58 6.28 -35.75
C ARG A 138 -31.12 6.75 -34.36
N SER A 139 -32.08 6.99 -33.46
CA SER A 139 -31.78 7.44 -32.09
C SER A 139 -30.87 6.46 -31.36
N PHE A 140 -30.12 6.96 -30.36
CA PHE A 140 -29.22 6.13 -29.57
C PHE A 140 -29.94 4.94 -28.93
N ALA A 141 -31.15 5.15 -28.39
CA ALA A 141 -31.94 4.09 -27.76
C ALA A 141 -32.25 2.94 -28.72
N LEU A 142 -32.69 3.25 -29.95
CA LEU A 142 -33.02 2.25 -30.98
C LEU A 142 -31.77 1.58 -31.56
N ALA A 143 -30.65 2.31 -31.69
CA ALA A 143 -29.38 1.74 -32.10
C ALA A 143 -28.82 0.77 -31.03
N ARG A 144 -28.98 1.12 -29.75
CA ARG A 144 -28.56 0.32 -28.59
C ARG A 144 -29.39 -0.95 -28.45
N GLU A 145 -30.71 -0.86 -28.61
CA GLU A 145 -31.60 -2.03 -28.61
C GLU A 145 -31.20 -3.04 -29.70
N TRP A 146 -31.01 -2.55 -30.94
CA TRP A 146 -30.55 -3.39 -32.04
C TRP A 146 -29.18 -4.02 -31.78
N ALA A 147 -28.23 -3.23 -31.24
CA ALA A 147 -26.89 -3.69 -30.93
C ALA A 147 -26.86 -4.81 -29.87
N ARG A 148 -27.72 -4.72 -28.84
CA ARG A 148 -27.88 -5.75 -27.81
C ARG A 148 -28.43 -7.06 -28.37
N ALA A 149 -29.34 -6.98 -29.33
CA ALA A 149 -29.88 -8.16 -30.00
C ALA A 149 -28.83 -8.95 -30.79
N GLN A 150 -27.66 -8.36 -31.09
CA GLN A 150 -26.56 -9.05 -31.78
C GLN A 150 -25.64 -9.83 -30.81
N SER A 151 -25.84 -9.70 -29.50
CA SER A 151 -25.09 -10.42 -28.44
C SER A 151 -23.55 -10.31 -28.52
N LEU A 152 -23.04 -9.21 -29.09
CA LEU A 152 -21.60 -8.95 -29.19
C LEU A 152 -21.02 -8.58 -27.82
N GLN A 153 -19.84 -9.12 -27.51
CA GLN A 153 -19.22 -9.02 -26.18
C GLN A 153 -18.26 -7.82 -26.04
N SER A 154 -17.82 -7.22 -27.15
CA SER A 154 -16.86 -6.12 -27.12
C SER A 154 -16.94 -5.17 -28.32
N GLY A 155 -16.42 -3.95 -28.13
CA GLY A 155 -16.23 -3.00 -29.22
C GLY A 155 -15.24 -3.45 -30.31
N THR A 156 -14.41 -4.47 -30.04
CA THR A 156 -13.56 -5.10 -31.05
C THR A 156 -14.40 -5.96 -31.99
N GLN A 157 -15.28 -6.80 -31.45
CA GLN A 157 -16.23 -7.59 -32.24
C GLN A 157 -17.16 -6.68 -33.03
N TRP A 158 -17.69 -5.61 -32.41
CA TRP A 158 -18.51 -4.63 -33.15
C TRP A 158 -17.78 -4.07 -34.37
N ARG A 159 -16.51 -3.68 -34.23
CA ARG A 159 -15.71 -3.14 -35.35
C ARG A 159 -15.43 -4.17 -36.43
N GLU A 160 -15.34 -5.44 -36.08
CA GLU A 160 -15.09 -6.54 -37.01
C GLU A 160 -16.36 -6.88 -37.80
N TYR A 161 -17.48 -7.10 -37.10
CA TYR A 161 -18.78 -7.38 -37.72
C TYR A 161 -19.32 -6.20 -38.54
N SER A 162 -19.10 -4.96 -38.09
CA SER A 162 -19.49 -3.76 -38.85
C SER A 162 -18.81 -3.63 -40.23
N LYS A 163 -17.73 -4.38 -40.48
CA LYS A 163 -17.08 -4.43 -41.80
C LYS A 163 -17.72 -5.44 -42.75
N GLN A 164 -18.50 -6.38 -42.24
CA GLN A 164 -19.15 -7.39 -43.07
C GLN A 164 -20.21 -6.73 -43.95
N PRO A 165 -20.17 -6.95 -45.28
CA PRO A 165 -21.15 -6.35 -46.20
C PRO A 165 -22.59 -6.70 -45.80
N GLY A 166 -23.42 -5.68 -45.57
CA GLY A 166 -24.84 -5.85 -45.26
C GLY A 166 -25.18 -6.18 -43.80
N TRP A 167 -24.19 -6.38 -42.92
CA TRP A 167 -24.44 -6.72 -41.51
C TRP A 167 -24.95 -5.53 -40.69
N LEU A 168 -24.32 -4.36 -40.85
CA LEU A 168 -24.70 -3.15 -40.12
C LEU A 168 -25.81 -2.38 -40.86
N PRO A 169 -26.98 -2.12 -40.24
CA PRO A 169 -28.02 -1.28 -40.82
C PRO A 169 -27.49 0.11 -41.19
N ARG A 170 -27.90 0.65 -42.34
CA ARG A 170 -27.36 1.91 -42.88
C ARG A 170 -27.59 3.13 -41.99
N ASP A 171 -28.62 3.06 -41.15
CA ASP A 171 -29.02 4.07 -40.19
C ASP A 171 -28.42 3.85 -38.78
N ILE A 172 -27.50 2.89 -38.62
CA ILE A 172 -26.66 2.76 -37.43
C ILE A 172 -25.20 3.09 -37.81
N PRO A 173 -24.53 4.03 -37.13
CA PRO A 173 -23.16 4.40 -37.44
C PRO A 173 -22.18 3.30 -37.02
N ALA A 174 -21.13 3.03 -37.81
CA ALA A 174 -20.05 2.14 -37.36
C ALA A 174 -19.26 2.74 -36.17
N ASN A 175 -19.11 4.08 -36.16
CA ASN A 175 -18.49 4.82 -35.06
C ASN A 175 -19.55 5.38 -34.09
N VAL A 176 -20.28 4.47 -33.46
CA VAL A 176 -21.34 4.75 -32.48
C VAL A 176 -20.91 5.72 -31.38
N ALA A 177 -19.67 5.60 -30.89
CA ALA A 177 -19.15 6.44 -29.82
C ALA A 177 -19.02 7.92 -30.19
N SER A 178 -18.66 8.20 -31.44
CA SER A 178 -18.52 9.58 -31.91
C SER A 178 -19.86 10.18 -32.32
N VAL A 179 -20.75 9.39 -32.90
CA VAL A 179 -22.04 9.88 -33.40
C VAL A 179 -23.02 10.11 -32.26
N TYR A 180 -23.07 9.21 -31.28
CA TYR A 180 -23.94 9.34 -30.11
C TYR A 180 -23.21 9.96 -28.92
N ARG A 181 -22.25 10.86 -29.16
CA ARG A 181 -21.31 11.34 -28.13
C ARG A 181 -21.98 11.82 -26.83
N SER A 182 -23.14 12.47 -26.92
CA SER A 182 -23.94 12.95 -25.78
C SER A 182 -24.53 11.81 -24.94
N ASP A 183 -25.00 10.77 -25.61
CA ASP A 183 -25.69 9.63 -25.00
C ASP A 183 -24.74 8.44 -24.72
N TRP A 184 -23.52 8.52 -25.25
CA TRP A 184 -22.54 7.44 -25.23
C TRP A 184 -21.82 7.34 -23.89
N ALA A 185 -22.24 6.37 -23.07
CA ALA A 185 -21.52 6.01 -21.86
C ALA A 185 -20.29 5.15 -22.18
N SER A 186 -20.49 3.93 -22.71
CA SER A 186 -19.41 2.99 -23.02
C SER A 186 -19.86 1.85 -23.93
N TRP A 187 -18.92 1.03 -24.39
CA TRP A 187 -19.22 -0.22 -25.09
C TRP A 187 -20.07 -1.19 -24.25
N GLY A 188 -19.89 -1.22 -22.92
CA GLY A 188 -20.69 -2.08 -22.04
C GLY A 188 -22.15 -1.67 -21.95
N ASP A 189 -22.44 -0.38 -21.93
CA ASP A 189 -23.82 0.14 -21.99
C ASP A 189 -24.44 -0.11 -23.36
N PHE A 190 -23.71 0.22 -24.43
CA PHE A 190 -24.22 0.10 -25.79
C PHE A 190 -24.48 -1.34 -26.21
N LEU A 191 -23.60 -2.28 -25.85
CA LEU A 191 -23.74 -3.70 -26.21
C LEU A 191 -24.48 -4.52 -25.14
N GLY A 192 -24.76 -3.96 -23.96
CA GLY A 192 -25.43 -4.66 -22.86
C GLY A 192 -24.55 -5.71 -22.16
N THR A 193 -23.22 -5.56 -22.23
CA THR A 193 -22.25 -6.54 -21.69
C THR A 193 -21.79 -6.23 -20.27
N GLY A 194 -22.22 -5.10 -19.69
CA GLY A 194 -21.80 -4.67 -18.35
C GLY A 194 -20.33 -4.19 -18.25
N ASN A 195 -19.57 -4.24 -19.34
CA ASN A 195 -18.17 -3.81 -19.39
C ASN A 195 -18.04 -2.28 -19.57
N VAL A 196 -18.06 -1.54 -18.47
CA VAL A 196 -17.87 -0.09 -18.47
C VAL A 196 -16.49 0.25 -17.89
N GLY A 197 -15.74 1.09 -18.59
CA GLY A 197 -14.44 1.57 -18.12
C GLY A 197 -14.57 2.32 -16.77
N PRO A 198 -13.58 2.26 -15.89
CA PRO A 198 -13.68 2.66 -14.48
C PRO A 198 -14.08 4.12 -14.18
N GLY A 199 -14.23 4.99 -15.19
CA GLY A 199 -14.59 6.41 -15.03
C GLY A 199 -15.89 6.86 -15.71
N ARG A 200 -16.77 5.95 -16.16
CA ARG A 200 -18.01 6.32 -16.90
C ARG A 200 -19.30 5.66 -16.39
N HIS A 201 -19.27 5.11 -15.19
CA HIS A 201 -20.44 4.51 -14.55
C HIS A 201 -21.34 5.60 -13.95
N HIS A 202 -22.63 5.62 -14.28
CA HIS A 202 -23.66 6.38 -13.56
C HIS A 202 -24.27 5.47 -12.49
N TRP A 203 -23.65 5.44 -11.32
CA TRP A 203 -24.13 4.64 -10.20
C TRP A 203 -25.35 5.31 -9.56
N ARG A 204 -26.37 4.51 -9.21
CA ARG A 204 -27.48 5.04 -8.40
C ARG A 204 -26.96 5.54 -7.06
N SER A 205 -27.70 6.44 -6.42
CA SER A 205 -27.31 7.02 -5.13
C SER A 205 -27.03 5.91 -4.09
N PHE A 206 -26.13 6.18 -3.15
CA PHE A 206 -25.81 5.19 -2.10
C PHE A 206 -27.07 4.76 -1.34
N THR A 207 -27.97 5.70 -1.03
CA THR A 207 -29.21 5.44 -0.31
C THR A 207 -30.11 4.46 -1.08
N ASP A 208 -30.28 4.67 -2.39
CA ASP A 208 -31.15 3.83 -3.23
C ASP A 208 -30.51 2.46 -3.52
N ALA A 209 -29.18 2.42 -3.68
CA ALA A 209 -28.42 1.18 -3.79
C ALA A 209 -28.52 0.34 -2.53
N ARG A 210 -28.43 0.98 -1.36
CA ARG A 210 -28.58 0.32 -0.06
C ARG A 210 -29.99 -0.20 0.16
N GLN A 211 -31.02 0.57 -0.19
CA GLN A 211 -32.41 0.10 -0.10
C GLN A 211 -32.64 -1.12 -0.99
N TRP A 212 -32.17 -1.08 -2.24
CA TRP A 212 -32.27 -2.23 -3.14
C TRP A 212 -31.51 -3.44 -2.62
N ALA A 213 -30.29 -3.25 -2.09
CA ALA A 213 -29.44 -4.33 -1.60
C ALA A 213 -30.07 -5.04 -0.39
N ARG A 214 -30.72 -4.29 0.50
CA ARG A 214 -31.50 -4.83 1.62
C ARG A 214 -32.71 -5.65 1.18
N ALA A 215 -33.38 -5.21 0.10
CA ALA A 215 -34.51 -5.95 -0.47
C ALA A 215 -34.12 -7.30 -1.10
N GLN A 216 -32.81 -7.60 -1.24
CA GLN A 216 -32.33 -8.89 -1.73
C GLN A 216 -32.17 -9.95 -0.62
N GLU A 217 -32.35 -9.57 0.65
CA GLU A 217 -32.29 -10.45 1.82
C GLU A 217 -31.00 -11.29 1.92
N LEU A 218 -29.88 -10.75 1.44
CA LEU A 218 -28.58 -11.41 1.51
C LEU A 218 -27.93 -11.20 2.87
N THR A 219 -27.44 -12.27 3.50
CA THR A 219 -26.96 -12.24 4.88
C THR A 219 -25.44 -12.22 5.01
N SER A 220 -24.69 -12.39 3.91
CA SER A 220 -23.23 -12.46 3.96
C SER A 220 -22.51 -11.91 2.70
N ASP A 221 -21.23 -11.60 2.87
CA ASP A 221 -20.31 -11.25 1.76
C ASP A 221 -20.18 -12.40 0.74
N ALA A 222 -20.23 -13.65 1.21
CA ALA A 222 -20.20 -14.81 0.33
C ALA A 222 -21.45 -14.88 -0.55
N ASP A 223 -22.62 -14.52 -0.02
CA ASP A 223 -23.88 -14.49 -0.77
C ASP A 223 -23.87 -13.38 -1.82
N TRP A 224 -23.42 -12.17 -1.45
CA TRP A 224 -23.22 -11.07 -2.39
C TRP A 224 -22.30 -11.47 -3.55
N LYS A 225 -21.11 -12.01 -3.25
CA LYS A 225 -20.14 -12.45 -4.25
C LYS A 225 -20.64 -13.57 -5.15
N ARG A 226 -21.47 -14.46 -4.63
CA ARG A 226 -22.09 -15.54 -5.42
C ARG A 226 -23.14 -14.98 -6.36
N ARG A 227 -23.99 -14.08 -5.88
CA ARG A 227 -25.09 -13.47 -6.64
C ARG A 227 -24.62 -12.55 -7.76
N ILE A 228 -23.62 -11.69 -7.53
CA ILE A 228 -23.09 -10.78 -8.58
C ILE A 228 -22.44 -11.52 -9.75
N LYS A 229 -22.08 -12.80 -9.59
CA LYS A 229 -21.56 -13.65 -10.67
C LYS A 229 -22.66 -14.24 -11.54
N GLN A 230 -23.93 -14.21 -11.10
CA GLN A 230 -25.05 -14.69 -11.89
C GLN A 230 -25.37 -13.66 -12.98
N PRO A 231 -25.32 -14.05 -14.27
CA PRO A 231 -25.59 -13.14 -15.37
C PRO A 231 -26.98 -12.49 -15.23
N GLY A 232 -27.05 -11.16 -15.35
CA GLY A 232 -28.30 -10.40 -15.31
C GLY A 232 -28.90 -10.17 -13.92
N TRP A 233 -28.31 -10.70 -12.84
CA TRP A 233 -28.84 -10.48 -11.48
C TRP A 233 -28.55 -9.08 -10.93
N LEU A 234 -27.33 -8.58 -11.13
CA LEU A 234 -26.93 -7.25 -10.63
C LEU A 234 -27.39 -6.15 -11.61
N PRO A 235 -28.22 -5.19 -11.18
CA PRO A 235 -28.60 -4.05 -12.01
C PRO A 235 -27.36 -3.27 -12.47
N THR A 236 -27.39 -2.77 -13.70
CA THR A 236 -26.24 -2.08 -14.34
C THR A 236 -25.82 -0.78 -13.65
N ASP A 237 -26.69 -0.22 -12.81
CA ASP A 237 -26.50 1.00 -12.04
C ASP A 237 -26.16 0.73 -10.56
N ILE A 238 -25.94 -0.54 -10.17
CA ILE A 238 -25.43 -0.92 -8.86
C ILE A 238 -24.01 -1.47 -8.99
N PRO A 239 -23.03 -0.93 -8.24
CA PRO A 239 -21.66 -1.39 -8.34
C PRO A 239 -21.48 -2.79 -7.76
N ALA A 240 -20.75 -3.64 -8.48
CA ALA A 240 -20.31 -4.95 -7.96
C ALA A 240 -19.37 -4.80 -6.75
N ASP A 241 -18.61 -3.69 -6.70
CA ASP A 241 -17.81 -3.25 -5.57
C ASP A 241 -18.33 -1.89 -5.05
N PRO A 242 -19.33 -1.89 -4.16
CA PRO A 242 -19.88 -0.65 -3.63
C PRO A 242 -18.88 0.17 -2.82
N ARG A 243 -17.85 -0.45 -2.21
CA ARG A 243 -16.79 0.26 -1.48
C ARG A 243 -16.00 1.16 -2.41
N LYS A 244 -15.60 0.63 -3.56
CA LYS A 244 -14.85 1.39 -4.57
C LYS A 244 -15.67 2.57 -5.12
N THR A 245 -16.97 2.38 -5.25
CA THR A 245 -17.86 3.38 -5.86
C THR A 245 -18.32 4.47 -4.90
N TYR A 246 -18.84 4.09 -3.72
CA TYR A 246 -19.46 5.02 -2.78
C TYR A 246 -18.47 5.57 -1.75
N GLY A 247 -17.25 5.04 -1.70
CA GLY A 247 -16.17 5.55 -0.86
C GLY A 247 -16.59 5.66 0.60
N ALA A 248 -16.52 6.88 1.15
CA ALA A 248 -16.82 7.15 2.55
C ALA A 248 -18.29 6.90 2.94
N ALA A 249 -19.22 6.93 2.00
CA ALA A 249 -20.62 6.60 2.29
C ALA A 249 -20.83 5.08 2.50
N PHE A 250 -19.99 4.24 1.89
CA PHE A 250 -20.04 2.80 2.07
C PHE A 250 -19.18 2.38 3.27
N THR A 251 -19.88 2.23 4.38
CA THR A 251 -19.32 1.78 5.65
C THR A 251 -18.81 0.34 5.54
N SER A 252 -19.71 -0.57 5.14
CA SER A 252 -19.45 -2.00 5.07
C SER A 252 -20.51 -2.69 4.23
N LEU A 253 -20.19 -3.90 3.78
CA LEU A 253 -21.18 -4.72 3.10
C LEU A 253 -22.31 -5.14 4.06
N GLY A 254 -22.05 -5.22 5.36
CA GLY A 254 -23.10 -5.54 6.32
C GLY A 254 -24.11 -4.43 6.53
N ASP A 255 -23.70 -3.16 6.61
CA ASP A 255 -24.63 -2.02 6.57
C ASP A 255 -25.39 -1.95 5.25
N PHE A 256 -24.67 -2.15 4.14
CA PHE A 256 -25.23 -2.09 2.81
C PHE A 256 -26.32 -3.16 2.59
N LEU A 257 -26.11 -4.37 3.11
CA LEU A 257 -27.07 -5.47 3.08
C LEU A 257 -28.10 -5.43 4.22
N GLY A 258 -27.91 -4.60 5.25
CA GLY A 258 -28.81 -4.53 6.42
C GLY A 258 -28.59 -5.61 7.49
N THR A 259 -27.44 -6.31 7.46
CA THR A 259 -27.09 -7.34 8.45
C THR A 259 -26.44 -6.80 9.72
N GLY A 260 -26.14 -5.49 9.75
CA GLY A 260 -25.57 -4.80 10.92
C GLY A 260 -24.05 -4.99 11.12
N ASN A 261 -23.38 -5.74 10.23
CA ASN A 261 -21.93 -5.92 10.29
C ASN A 261 -21.19 -4.68 9.75
N LEU A 262 -20.72 -3.79 10.63
CA LEU A 262 -19.97 -2.60 10.25
C LEU A 262 -18.49 -2.92 9.91
N SER A 263 -17.79 -1.96 9.30
CA SER A 263 -16.34 -2.11 9.17
C SER A 263 -15.69 -1.96 10.54
N SER A 264 -14.57 -2.64 10.78
CA SER A 264 -13.83 -2.53 12.05
C SER A 264 -13.46 -1.10 12.48
N ARG A 265 -13.50 -0.12 11.56
CA ARG A 265 -13.24 1.30 11.80
C ARG A 265 -14.47 2.10 12.23
N GLU A 266 -15.67 1.56 12.08
CA GLU A 266 -16.95 2.24 12.35
C GLU A 266 -17.70 1.65 13.54
N TYR A 267 -17.19 0.56 14.11
CA TYR A 267 -17.57 0.17 15.44
C TYR A 267 -17.07 1.22 16.43
N ASN A 268 -18.02 1.87 17.10
CA ASN A 268 -17.76 2.58 18.36
C ASN A 268 -17.54 1.55 19.46
N TRP A 269 -16.34 0.97 19.47
CA TRP A 269 -15.95 0.07 20.54
C TRP A 269 -15.90 0.83 21.85
N ARG A 270 -16.47 0.20 22.89
CA ARG A 270 -16.36 0.69 24.26
C ARG A 270 -14.88 0.92 24.58
N PRO A 271 -14.51 2.03 25.27
CA PRO A 271 -13.13 2.32 25.60
C PRO A 271 -12.42 1.14 26.26
N PHE A 272 -11.14 0.95 25.96
CA PHE A 272 -10.35 -0.20 26.41
C PHE A 272 -10.51 -0.45 27.92
N HIS A 273 -10.34 0.60 28.73
CA HIS A 273 -10.44 0.51 30.19
C HIS A 273 -11.82 0.08 30.69
N GLU A 274 -12.90 0.54 30.05
CA GLU A 274 -14.27 0.15 30.41
C GLU A 274 -14.55 -1.31 30.05
N VAL A 275 -13.95 -1.82 28.97
CA VAL A 275 -14.03 -3.25 28.65
C VAL A 275 -13.19 -4.08 29.63
N GLN A 276 -12.07 -3.57 30.13
CA GLN A 276 -11.32 -4.25 31.21
C GLN A 276 -12.15 -4.35 32.48
N ILE A 277 -12.80 -3.27 32.91
CA ILE A 277 -13.69 -3.26 34.08
C ILE A 277 -14.81 -4.28 33.87
N TRP A 278 -15.47 -4.25 32.70
CA TRP A 278 -16.53 -5.19 32.37
C TRP A 278 -16.05 -6.65 32.42
N ALA A 279 -14.87 -6.94 31.87
CA ALA A 279 -14.29 -8.29 31.91
C ALA A 279 -14.01 -8.76 33.35
N GLN A 280 -13.52 -7.85 34.19
CA GLN A 280 -13.25 -8.09 35.61
C GLN A 280 -14.54 -8.30 36.42
N GLU A 281 -15.60 -7.52 36.16
CA GLU A 281 -16.92 -7.70 36.76
C GLU A 281 -17.55 -9.05 36.39
N LYS A 282 -17.34 -9.50 35.15
CA LYS A 282 -17.72 -10.83 34.69
C LYS A 282 -16.83 -11.94 35.24
N LYS A 283 -15.81 -11.59 36.04
CA LYS A 283 -14.86 -12.52 36.66
C LYS A 283 -14.15 -13.42 35.63
N ILE A 284 -13.90 -12.89 34.43
CA ILE A 284 -13.20 -13.60 33.36
C ILE A 284 -11.69 -13.44 33.58
N ASP A 285 -10.97 -14.54 33.71
CA ASP A 285 -9.54 -14.48 34.05
C ASP A 285 -8.61 -15.13 33.01
N SER A 286 -9.19 -15.70 31.95
CA SER A 286 -8.45 -16.33 30.86
C SER A 286 -9.04 -16.08 29.47
N LEU A 287 -8.20 -16.22 28.44
CA LEU A 287 -8.62 -16.20 27.04
C LEU A 287 -9.67 -17.28 26.74
N THR A 288 -9.57 -18.44 27.39
CA THR A 288 -10.49 -19.56 27.18
C THR A 288 -11.90 -19.19 27.64
N GLU A 289 -12.02 -18.68 28.87
CA GLU A 289 -13.29 -18.22 29.43
C GLU A 289 -13.90 -17.07 28.62
N TRP A 290 -13.07 -16.14 28.13
CA TRP A 290 -13.53 -15.07 27.24
C TRP A 290 -14.21 -15.64 25.98
N ARG A 291 -13.58 -16.62 25.33
CA ARG A 291 -14.12 -17.26 24.11
C ARG A 291 -15.37 -18.08 24.39
N GLU A 292 -15.39 -18.79 25.51
CA GLU A 292 -16.56 -19.57 25.94
C GLU A 292 -17.75 -18.65 26.21
N LEU A 293 -17.54 -17.52 26.88
CA LEU A 293 -18.60 -16.54 27.12
C LEU A 293 -19.12 -15.93 25.82
N VAL A 294 -18.23 -15.56 24.89
CA VAL A 294 -18.62 -15.09 23.54
C VAL A 294 -19.47 -16.12 22.82
N GLY A 295 -19.07 -17.40 22.86
CA GLY A 295 -19.82 -18.49 22.23
C GLY A 295 -21.19 -18.68 22.87
N ALA A 296 -21.26 -18.71 24.20
CA ALA A 296 -22.50 -18.95 24.95
C ALA A 296 -23.50 -17.80 24.86
N THR A 297 -23.05 -16.57 24.60
CA THR A 297 -23.91 -15.37 24.58
C THR A 297 -23.96 -14.71 23.22
N LYS A 298 -23.64 -15.44 22.15
CA LYS A 298 -23.49 -14.92 20.78
C LYS A 298 -24.64 -14.02 20.30
N GLU A 299 -25.88 -14.35 20.64
CA GLU A 299 -27.09 -13.59 20.24
C GLU A 299 -27.35 -12.36 21.12
N ALA A 300 -26.90 -12.39 22.38
CA ALA A 300 -27.08 -11.34 23.38
C ALA A 300 -25.78 -10.55 23.67
N TRP A 301 -24.73 -10.76 22.87
CA TRP A 301 -23.41 -10.15 23.10
C TRP A 301 -23.49 -8.63 22.94
N PRO A 302 -22.95 -7.83 23.88
CA PRO A 302 -22.95 -6.38 23.77
C PRO A 302 -22.28 -5.91 22.47
N LYS A 303 -23.02 -5.16 21.65
CA LYS A 303 -22.57 -4.74 20.31
C LYS A 303 -21.33 -3.83 20.33
N ASP A 304 -21.09 -3.19 21.47
CA ASP A 304 -19.98 -2.27 21.73
C ASP A 304 -18.76 -2.95 22.38
N ILE A 305 -18.84 -4.23 22.73
CA ILE A 305 -17.69 -4.99 23.26
C ILE A 305 -17.12 -5.90 22.16
N PRO A 306 -15.83 -5.78 21.82
CA PRO A 306 -15.27 -6.59 20.75
C PRO A 306 -15.07 -8.04 21.18
N THR A 307 -15.48 -9.00 20.35
CA THR A 307 -15.22 -10.44 20.60
C THR A 307 -13.74 -10.79 20.50
N ASN A 308 -12.96 -10.02 19.72
CA ASN A 308 -11.51 -10.11 19.59
C ASN A 308 -10.86 -8.78 20.03
N PRO A 309 -10.83 -8.49 21.34
CA PRO A 309 -10.32 -7.22 21.88
C PRO A 309 -8.83 -7.03 21.55
N ASP A 310 -8.08 -8.12 21.40
CA ASP A 310 -6.67 -8.11 21.01
C ASP A 310 -6.43 -7.55 19.61
N LEU A 311 -7.41 -7.65 18.70
CA LEU A 311 -7.31 -7.08 17.35
C LEU A 311 -7.75 -5.61 17.33
N VAL A 312 -8.74 -5.26 18.16
CA VAL A 312 -9.32 -3.92 18.23
C VAL A 312 -8.36 -2.95 18.92
N TYR A 313 -7.86 -3.30 20.11
CA TYR A 313 -7.07 -2.40 20.95
C TYR A 313 -5.56 -2.48 20.70
N ARG A 314 -5.10 -3.30 19.74
CA ARG A 314 -3.68 -3.38 19.37
C ARG A 314 -3.15 -2.12 18.71
N LYS A 315 -3.99 -1.45 17.92
CA LYS A 315 -3.57 -0.24 17.18
C LYS A 315 -3.43 0.99 18.06
N SER A 316 -4.25 1.11 19.11
CA SER A 316 -4.16 2.20 20.08
C SER A 316 -2.96 2.06 21.03
N LYS A 317 -2.18 0.96 20.94
CA LYS A 317 -1.09 0.60 21.85
C LYS A 317 -1.51 0.40 23.31
N GLU A 318 -2.81 0.37 23.59
CA GLU A 318 -3.38 0.07 24.90
C GLU A 318 -3.25 -1.42 25.23
N TRP A 319 -3.35 -2.28 24.21
CA TRP A 319 -3.22 -3.72 24.38
C TRP A 319 -1.79 -4.18 24.71
N LYS A 320 -1.55 -4.61 25.95
CA LYS A 320 -0.25 -5.16 26.40
C LYS A 320 -0.23 -6.69 26.57
N GLY A 321 -1.37 -7.35 26.34
CA GLY A 321 -1.55 -8.80 26.47
C GLY A 321 -2.88 -9.15 27.14
N TRP A 322 -3.26 -10.43 27.08
CA TRP A 322 -4.47 -10.92 27.74
C TRP A 322 -4.41 -10.77 29.25
N GLU A 323 -3.23 -10.90 29.82
CA GLU A 323 -2.99 -10.72 31.25
C GLU A 323 -3.29 -9.29 31.72
N ASP A 324 -2.83 -8.31 30.95
CA ASP A 324 -3.08 -6.89 31.21
C ASP A 324 -4.56 -6.54 31.00
N PHE A 325 -5.17 -7.06 29.93
CA PHE A 325 -6.57 -6.83 29.61
C PHE A 325 -7.53 -7.39 30.67
N LEU A 326 -7.26 -8.59 31.21
CA LEU A 326 -8.12 -9.23 32.20
C LEU A 326 -7.75 -8.86 33.66
N GLY A 327 -6.71 -8.03 33.86
CA GLY A 327 -6.25 -7.65 35.21
C GLY A 327 -5.67 -8.83 36.00
N VAL A 328 -4.96 -9.74 35.32
CA VAL A 328 -4.32 -10.91 35.92
C VAL A 328 -2.80 -10.82 35.79
N PRO A 329 -2.00 -11.07 36.86
CA PRO A 329 -0.56 -10.97 36.79
C PRO A 329 0.06 -11.97 35.79
N ARG A 330 1.14 -11.53 35.12
CA ARG A 330 1.89 -12.34 34.15
C ARG A 330 2.83 -13.28 34.90
N MET A 331 2.35 -14.48 35.25
CA MET A 331 3.17 -15.55 35.83
C MET A 331 3.80 -16.44 34.75
N ALA A 332 4.89 -17.14 35.09
CA ALA A 332 5.38 -18.25 34.27
C ALA A 332 4.25 -19.25 34.04
N LYS A 333 4.02 -19.65 32.79
CA LYS A 333 2.87 -20.48 32.36
C LYS A 333 2.65 -21.72 33.25
N ARG A 334 3.74 -22.35 33.72
CA ARG A 334 3.74 -23.55 34.56
C ARG A 334 3.13 -23.32 35.95
N SER A 335 3.36 -22.15 36.56
CA SER A 335 2.82 -21.83 37.90
C SER A 335 1.32 -21.55 37.88
N LYS A 336 0.72 -21.20 36.73
CA LYS A 336 -0.73 -20.99 36.61
C LYS A 336 -1.50 -22.31 36.57
N ASP A 337 -1.02 -23.26 35.78
CA ASP A 337 -1.69 -24.56 35.62
C ASP A 337 -1.57 -25.41 36.88
N GLU A 338 -0.40 -25.39 37.53
CA GLU A 338 -0.16 -26.03 38.83
C GLU A 338 -1.03 -25.40 39.92
N GLU A 339 -1.03 -24.07 40.06
CA GLU A 339 -1.80 -23.38 41.12
C GLU A 339 -3.32 -23.53 40.95
N ARG A 340 -3.81 -23.53 39.71
CA ARG A 340 -5.22 -23.81 39.42
C ARG A 340 -5.55 -25.26 39.74
N LEU A 341 -4.72 -26.22 39.35
CA LEU A 341 -4.94 -27.63 39.66
C LEU A 341 -4.99 -27.89 41.18
N ARG A 342 -4.15 -27.22 41.96
CA ARG A 342 -4.18 -27.27 43.44
C ARG A 342 -5.55 -26.89 44.01
N HIS A 343 -6.06 -25.73 43.60
CA HIS A 343 -7.34 -25.22 44.08
C HIS A 343 -8.53 -26.03 43.56
N GLU A 344 -8.45 -26.55 42.33
CA GLU A 344 -9.47 -27.45 41.79
C GLU A 344 -9.52 -28.77 42.58
N LEU A 345 -8.37 -29.38 42.90
CA LEU A 345 -8.32 -30.59 43.71
C LEU A 345 -8.82 -30.34 45.14
N ALA A 346 -8.42 -29.23 45.76
CA ALA A 346 -8.87 -28.85 47.10
C ALA A 346 -10.38 -28.57 47.18
N SER A 347 -11.03 -28.21 46.06
CA SER A 347 -12.49 -28.02 46.01
C SER A 347 -13.28 -29.32 46.18
N VAL A 348 -12.65 -30.46 45.89
CA VAL A 348 -13.26 -31.80 45.99
C VAL A 348 -12.64 -32.61 47.14
N LEU A 349 -11.38 -32.35 47.48
CA LEU A 349 -10.64 -32.95 48.59
C LEU A 349 -10.17 -31.85 49.58
N PRO A 350 -11.04 -31.38 50.50
CA PRO A 350 -10.77 -30.24 51.38
C PRO A 350 -9.66 -30.49 52.41
N GLU A 351 -9.23 -31.73 52.61
CA GLU A 351 -8.09 -32.11 53.45
C GLU A 351 -6.74 -31.69 52.84
N ILE A 352 -6.71 -31.29 51.56
CA ILE A 352 -5.53 -30.70 50.92
C ILE A 352 -5.20 -29.37 51.59
N ASP A 353 -4.00 -29.30 52.17
CA ASP A 353 -3.43 -28.08 52.73
C ASP A 353 -2.74 -27.29 51.61
N LEU A 354 -3.36 -26.17 51.23
CA LEU A 354 -2.84 -25.28 50.18
C LEU A 354 -1.66 -24.41 50.65
N ALA A 355 -1.44 -24.25 51.96
CA ALA A 355 -0.38 -23.40 52.51
C ALA A 355 0.93 -24.18 52.71
N THR A 356 0.83 -25.46 53.08
CA THR A 356 2.02 -26.28 53.36
C THR A 356 2.67 -26.76 52.07
N ARG A 357 3.94 -26.37 51.86
CA ARG A 357 4.80 -26.88 50.77
C ARG A 357 6.03 -27.62 51.26
N ASN A 358 6.33 -27.60 52.56
CA ASN A 358 7.51 -28.24 53.13
C ASN A 358 7.08 -29.15 54.27
N ILE A 359 7.23 -30.46 54.08
CA ILE A 359 6.84 -31.46 55.08
C ILE A 359 8.08 -32.00 55.82
N PRO A 360 7.99 -32.23 57.13
CA PRO A 360 9.07 -32.85 57.89
C PRO A 360 9.20 -34.32 57.51
N ILE A 361 10.45 -34.78 57.39
CA ILE A 361 10.79 -36.19 57.15
C ILE A 361 11.66 -36.64 58.33
N VAL A 362 11.38 -37.82 58.88
CA VAL A 362 12.11 -38.36 60.04
C VAL A 362 13.60 -38.47 59.70
N GLY A 363 14.46 -37.79 60.48
CA GLY A 363 15.92 -37.84 60.32
C GLY A 363 16.54 -36.78 59.39
N ALA A 364 15.79 -35.86 58.78
CA ALA A 364 16.34 -34.81 57.91
C ALA A 364 15.58 -33.47 57.95
N ARG A 365 16.14 -32.45 57.28
CA ARG A 365 15.47 -31.17 56.97
C ARG A 365 14.14 -31.41 56.23
N THR A 366 13.27 -30.40 56.24
CA THR A 366 11.99 -30.42 55.53
C THR A 366 12.17 -30.67 54.03
N LYS A 367 11.17 -31.32 53.40
CA LYS A 367 11.15 -31.61 51.97
C LYS A 367 10.03 -30.86 51.27
N ASN A 368 10.37 -30.23 50.15
CA ASN A 368 9.41 -29.51 49.33
C ASN A 368 8.52 -30.46 48.53
N VAL A 369 7.21 -30.27 48.59
CA VAL A 369 6.18 -31.04 47.86
C VAL A 369 5.19 -30.10 47.18
N ASP A 370 4.61 -30.54 46.07
CA ASP A 370 3.65 -29.71 45.34
C ASP A 370 2.32 -29.61 46.09
N LEU A 371 1.77 -30.71 46.59
CA LEU A 371 0.54 -30.75 47.37
C LEU A 371 0.64 -31.78 48.49
N CYS A 372 0.06 -31.47 49.65
CA CYS A 372 -0.08 -32.43 50.73
C CYS A 372 -1.47 -32.35 51.37
N ALA A 373 -1.99 -33.50 51.79
CA ALA A 373 -3.15 -33.62 52.65
C ALA A 373 -2.71 -34.38 53.92
N PRO A 374 -2.21 -33.66 54.96
CA PRO A 374 -1.59 -34.28 56.12
C PRO A 374 -2.49 -35.27 56.86
N LYS A 375 -3.78 -34.94 56.99
CA LYS A 375 -4.78 -35.81 57.63
C LYS A 375 -4.99 -37.15 56.90
N LEU A 376 -4.67 -37.19 55.61
CA LEU A 376 -4.82 -38.36 54.76
C LEU A 376 -3.49 -39.08 54.51
N HIS A 377 -2.38 -38.59 55.09
CA HIS A 377 -1.02 -39.04 54.79
C HIS A 377 -0.74 -39.11 53.28
N LEU A 378 -1.22 -38.11 52.52
CA LEU A 378 -1.16 -38.06 51.06
C LEU A 378 -0.29 -36.89 50.58
N VAL A 379 0.60 -37.18 49.62
CA VAL A 379 1.37 -36.20 48.84
C VAL A 379 1.02 -36.36 47.36
N ILE A 380 0.82 -35.23 46.67
CA ILE A 380 0.60 -35.19 45.22
C ILE A 380 1.71 -34.34 44.58
N GLU A 381 2.39 -34.89 43.57
CA GLU A 381 3.47 -34.24 42.83
C GLU A 381 3.07 -34.05 41.36
N PHE A 382 3.51 -32.95 40.75
CA PHE A 382 3.21 -32.60 39.36
C PHE A 382 4.47 -32.61 38.48
N ASP A 383 4.66 -33.70 37.75
CA ASP A 383 5.84 -33.93 36.92
C ASP A 383 5.56 -33.54 35.46
N GLY A 384 5.99 -32.33 35.10
CA GLY A 384 5.90 -31.84 33.72
C GLY A 384 6.97 -32.43 32.81
N ASN A 385 6.59 -32.88 31.61
CA ASN A 385 7.48 -33.58 30.67
C ASN A 385 8.79 -32.80 30.38
N TYR A 386 8.71 -31.47 30.27
CA TYR A 386 9.88 -30.64 29.95
C TYR A 386 11.01 -30.73 31.00
N TRP A 387 10.68 -30.94 32.27
CA TRP A 387 11.67 -30.90 33.38
C TRP A 387 12.04 -32.31 33.90
N HIS A 388 11.16 -33.28 33.68
CA HIS A 388 11.30 -34.63 34.21
C HIS A 388 11.62 -35.68 33.13
N SER A 389 11.93 -35.26 31.89
CA SER A 389 12.25 -36.17 30.77
C SER A 389 13.67 -36.74 30.79
N ALA A 390 14.58 -36.14 31.56
CA ALA A 390 15.96 -36.61 31.67
C ALA A 390 16.05 -37.83 32.62
N PRO A 391 16.87 -38.85 32.33
CA PRO A 391 17.06 -40.02 33.20
C PRO A 391 17.48 -39.67 34.64
N GLU A 392 18.29 -38.61 34.82
CA GLU A 392 18.72 -38.13 36.13
C GLU A 392 17.58 -37.46 36.91
N SER A 393 16.59 -36.90 36.21
CA SER A 393 15.36 -36.40 36.85
C SER A 393 14.49 -37.55 37.34
N GLU A 394 14.31 -38.60 36.54
CA GLU A 394 13.55 -39.79 36.95
C GLU A 394 14.18 -40.51 38.15
N ALA A 395 15.52 -40.61 38.19
CA ALA A 395 16.23 -41.19 39.33
C ALA A 395 16.04 -40.38 40.62
N ARG A 396 16.12 -39.04 40.54
CA ARG A 396 15.85 -38.14 41.68
C ARG A 396 14.40 -38.21 42.13
N ASP A 397 13.49 -38.32 41.18
CA ASP A 397 12.07 -38.50 41.42
C ASP A 397 11.83 -39.80 42.19
N LYS A 398 12.35 -40.94 41.73
CA LYS A 398 12.28 -42.23 42.44
C LYS A 398 12.79 -42.14 43.87
N ALA A 399 13.96 -41.52 44.07
CA ALA A 399 14.54 -41.32 45.40
C ALA A 399 13.66 -40.44 46.31
N LYS A 400 13.03 -39.39 45.77
CA LYS A 400 12.09 -38.54 46.51
C LYS A 400 10.83 -39.32 46.91
N THR A 401 10.27 -40.12 46.00
CA THR A 401 9.10 -40.97 46.29
C THR A 401 9.42 -41.97 47.39
N GLN A 402 10.54 -42.68 47.30
CA GLN A 402 10.96 -43.64 48.31
C GLN A 402 11.11 -43.00 49.69
N MET A 403 11.80 -41.85 49.76
CA MET A 403 12.00 -41.12 51.02
C MET A 403 10.67 -40.69 51.68
N LEU A 404 9.70 -40.26 50.87
CA LEU A 404 8.38 -39.87 51.37
C LEU A 404 7.57 -41.09 51.84
N GLN A 405 7.64 -42.19 51.11
CA GLN A 405 7.00 -43.47 51.47
C GLN A 405 7.56 -44.04 52.77
N GLU A 406 8.89 -44.01 52.95
CA GLU A 406 9.55 -44.42 54.20
C GLU A 406 9.11 -43.56 55.40
N ALA A 407 8.75 -42.30 55.16
CA ALA A 407 8.17 -41.41 56.17
C ALA A 407 6.65 -41.58 56.37
N GLY A 408 6.04 -42.61 55.76
CA GLY A 408 4.63 -42.94 55.93
C GLY A 408 3.67 -42.20 55.02
N TRP A 409 4.15 -41.52 53.97
CA TRP A 409 3.30 -40.82 53.00
C TRP A 409 2.96 -41.69 51.79
N THR A 410 1.71 -41.67 51.37
CA THR A 410 1.34 -42.11 50.02
C THR A 410 1.67 -41.01 49.03
N VAL A 411 2.43 -41.33 47.99
CA VAL A 411 2.84 -40.37 46.95
C VAL A 411 2.12 -40.70 45.65
N VAL A 412 1.39 -39.73 45.11
CA VAL A 412 0.72 -39.81 43.80
C VAL A 412 1.35 -38.79 42.87
N ARG A 413 2.03 -39.24 41.81
CA ARG A 413 2.58 -38.33 40.80
C ARG A 413 1.65 -38.21 39.61
N ILE A 414 1.42 -36.97 39.20
CA ILE A 414 0.70 -36.60 37.98
C ILE A 414 1.75 -36.40 36.89
N ARG A 415 1.96 -37.40 36.04
CA ARG A 415 3.04 -37.43 35.05
C ARG A 415 2.51 -37.06 33.67
N GLU A 416 3.03 -35.99 33.07
CA GLU A 416 2.63 -35.61 31.71
C GLU A 416 3.22 -36.55 30.66
N HIS A 417 2.40 -37.01 29.71
CA HIS A 417 2.87 -37.79 28.56
C HIS A 417 4.03 -37.06 27.83
N PRO A 418 5.11 -37.75 27.41
CA PRO A 418 5.34 -39.21 27.43
C PRO A 418 6.00 -39.78 28.69
N LEU A 419 6.04 -39.07 29.83
CA LEU A 419 6.67 -39.60 31.05
C LEU A 419 5.99 -40.90 31.51
N GLY A 420 6.75 -41.98 31.65
CA GLY A 420 6.27 -43.24 32.21
C GLY A 420 5.93 -43.12 33.70
N LEU A 421 5.10 -44.04 34.21
CA LEU A 421 4.78 -44.14 35.64
C LEU A 421 6.02 -44.58 36.44
N ILE A 422 6.19 -44.05 37.66
CA ILE A 422 7.28 -44.40 38.56
C ILE A 422 6.81 -45.37 39.64
N SER A 423 5.59 -45.20 40.14
CA SER A 423 4.92 -46.11 41.08
C SER A 423 3.51 -46.49 40.63
N SER A 424 2.95 -47.54 41.23
CA SER A 424 1.59 -48.01 40.97
C SER A 424 0.51 -47.00 41.37
N SER A 425 0.85 -46.05 42.23
CA SER A 425 0.00 -44.95 42.68
C SER A 425 -0.04 -43.77 41.72
N ASP A 426 0.78 -43.74 40.66
CA ASP A 426 0.88 -42.60 39.74
C ASP A 426 -0.22 -42.58 38.68
N VAL A 427 -0.46 -41.39 38.11
CA VAL A 427 -1.39 -41.18 36.99
C VAL A 427 -0.69 -40.45 35.84
N GLN A 428 -0.83 -40.99 34.63
CA GLN A 428 -0.34 -40.32 33.43
C GLN A 428 -1.46 -39.45 32.82
N VAL A 429 -1.12 -38.21 32.43
CA VAL A 429 -2.06 -37.27 31.78
C VAL A 429 -1.51 -36.74 30.45
N PRO A 430 -2.32 -36.55 29.40
CA PRO A 430 -1.88 -35.91 28.17
C PRO A 430 -1.40 -34.46 28.37
N THR A 431 -0.31 -34.08 27.70
CA THR A 431 0.36 -32.76 27.83
C THR A 431 -0.53 -31.56 27.49
N LYS A 432 -1.58 -31.76 26.66
CA LYS A 432 -2.48 -30.70 26.17
C LYS A 432 -3.87 -30.72 26.81
N LEU A 433 -4.05 -31.32 27.98
CA LEU A 433 -5.33 -31.27 28.69
C LEU A 433 -5.59 -29.89 29.32
N THR A 434 -6.85 -29.45 29.26
CA THR A 434 -7.36 -28.30 30.03
C THR A 434 -7.30 -28.61 31.54
N THR A 435 -7.24 -27.57 32.38
CA THR A 435 -7.22 -27.74 33.84
C THR A 435 -8.38 -28.61 34.32
N PHE A 436 -9.62 -28.31 33.91
CA PHE A 436 -10.79 -29.11 34.24
C PHE A 436 -10.63 -30.60 33.91
N LYS A 437 -10.26 -30.94 32.66
CA LYS A 437 -10.09 -32.34 32.23
C LYS A 437 -8.95 -33.05 32.96
N ARG A 438 -7.89 -32.30 33.28
CA ARG A 438 -6.77 -32.78 34.09
C ARG A 438 -7.22 -33.08 35.52
N THR A 439 -7.95 -32.17 36.16
CA THR A 439 -8.54 -32.38 37.48
C THR A 439 -9.44 -33.61 37.50
N VAL A 440 -10.34 -33.76 36.53
CA VAL A 440 -11.21 -34.96 36.43
C VAL A 440 -10.37 -36.24 36.34
N ALA A 441 -9.32 -36.27 35.53
CA ALA A 441 -8.46 -37.44 35.41
C ALA A 441 -7.76 -37.79 36.74
N VAL A 442 -7.29 -36.78 37.45
CA VAL A 442 -6.63 -36.94 38.77
C VAL A 442 -7.64 -37.38 39.83
N LEU A 443 -8.83 -36.77 39.89
CA LEU A 443 -9.89 -37.12 40.84
C LEU A 443 -10.40 -38.55 40.63
N LYS A 444 -10.57 -38.99 39.37
CA LYS A 444 -10.90 -40.38 39.05
C LYS A 444 -9.83 -41.34 39.57
N HIS A 445 -8.56 -40.96 39.50
CA HIS A 445 -7.46 -41.78 40.01
C HIS A 445 -7.40 -41.79 41.54
N LEU A 446 -7.51 -40.62 42.19
CA LEU A 446 -7.60 -40.52 43.65
C LEU A 446 -8.82 -41.27 44.20
N SER A 447 -9.91 -41.33 43.46
CA SER A 447 -11.09 -42.12 43.81
C SER A 447 -10.81 -43.63 43.81
N LYS A 448 -10.07 -44.14 42.81
CA LYS A 448 -9.62 -45.54 42.78
C LYS A 448 -8.71 -45.89 43.96
N LEU A 449 -7.94 -44.92 44.45
CA LEU A 449 -7.07 -45.06 45.61
C LEU A 449 -7.82 -44.86 46.95
N GLY A 450 -9.13 -44.56 46.92
CA GLY A 450 -9.97 -44.43 48.11
C GLY A 450 -9.93 -43.04 48.77
N TYR A 451 -9.30 -42.03 48.15
CA TYR A 451 -9.20 -40.68 48.71
C TYR A 451 -10.41 -39.79 48.39
N VAL A 452 -11.16 -40.11 47.32
CA VAL A 452 -12.31 -39.31 46.87
C VAL A 452 -13.47 -40.25 46.53
N SER A 453 -14.70 -39.93 46.93
CA SER A 453 -15.87 -40.77 46.59
C SER A 453 -16.20 -40.68 45.10
N GLN A 454 -16.75 -41.76 44.52
CA GLN A 454 -17.13 -41.77 43.09
C GLN A 454 -18.21 -40.72 42.80
N GLU A 455 -19.09 -40.47 43.78
CA GLU A 455 -20.15 -39.47 43.72
C GLU A 455 -19.57 -38.05 43.64
N ALA A 456 -18.54 -37.74 44.43
CA ALA A 456 -17.90 -36.42 44.40
C ALA A 456 -17.19 -36.16 43.06
N VAL A 457 -16.56 -37.19 42.48
CA VAL A 457 -15.98 -37.11 41.13
C VAL A 457 -17.07 -36.87 40.09
N ALA A 458 -18.18 -37.60 40.16
CA ALA A 458 -19.30 -37.47 39.22
C ALA A 458 -19.97 -36.09 39.31
N GLN A 459 -20.13 -35.53 40.50
CA GLN A 459 -20.65 -34.18 40.72
C GLN A 459 -19.73 -33.11 40.13
N TYR A 460 -18.42 -33.21 40.36
CA TYR A 460 -17.44 -32.29 39.76
C TYR A 460 -17.43 -32.39 38.23
N GLU A 461 -17.45 -33.60 37.68
CA GLU A 461 -17.48 -33.83 36.23
C GLU A 461 -18.78 -33.33 35.59
N ALA A 462 -19.93 -33.52 36.24
CA ALA A 462 -21.23 -33.03 35.79
C ALA A 462 -21.32 -31.50 35.77
N GLY A 463 -20.55 -30.82 36.63
CA GLY A 463 -20.44 -29.36 36.61
C GLY A 463 -19.84 -28.81 35.30
N GLY A 464 -19.11 -29.62 34.54
CA GLY A 464 -18.63 -29.31 33.19
C GLY A 464 -17.60 -28.16 33.09
N ARG A 465 -17.19 -27.57 34.22
CA ARG A 465 -16.28 -26.42 34.29
C ARG A 465 -15.45 -26.44 35.58
N SER A 466 -14.34 -25.69 35.56
CA SER A 466 -13.49 -25.44 36.73
C SER A 466 -14.25 -24.66 37.80
N VAL A 467 -14.17 -25.08 39.07
CA VAL A 467 -14.93 -24.50 40.20
C VAL A 467 -14.03 -23.92 41.30
N GLY A 468 -12.76 -24.32 41.37
CA GLY A 468 -11.75 -23.76 42.29
C GLY A 468 -10.93 -22.58 41.73
N GLY A 469 -10.99 -22.34 40.42
CA GLY A 469 -10.23 -21.28 39.73
C GLY A 469 -10.51 -19.85 40.24
N ALA A 470 -11.73 -19.58 40.72
CA ALA A 470 -12.09 -18.29 41.30
C ALA A 470 -11.35 -17.97 42.61
N ASN A 471 -11.03 -18.98 43.43
CA ASN A 471 -10.25 -18.83 44.66
C ASN A 471 -8.74 -18.78 44.38
N ALA A 472 -8.24 -19.54 43.39
CA ALA A 472 -6.84 -19.45 42.96
C ALA A 472 -6.47 -18.02 42.53
N SER A 473 -7.37 -17.35 41.82
CA SER A 473 -7.18 -15.97 41.35
C SER A 473 -7.31 -14.90 42.45
N SER A 474 -7.98 -15.19 43.59
CA SER A 474 -7.97 -14.29 44.77
C SER A 474 -6.73 -14.48 45.63
N VAL A 475 -6.28 -15.72 45.83
CA VAL A 475 -5.05 -16.06 46.58
C VAL A 475 -3.80 -15.50 45.87
N ILE A 476 -3.76 -15.52 44.53
CA ILE A 476 -2.69 -14.90 43.72
C ILE A 476 -2.61 -13.37 43.92
N ARG A 477 -3.72 -12.71 44.23
CA ARG A 477 -3.76 -11.27 44.55
C ARG A 477 -3.29 -10.96 45.98
N GLU A 478 -3.43 -11.90 46.91
CA GLU A 478 -3.18 -11.71 48.35
C GLU A 478 -1.82 -12.24 48.86
N THR A 479 -1.04 -12.94 48.01
CA THR A 479 0.26 -13.54 48.43
C THR A 479 1.42 -12.52 48.55
N TRP A 480 1.30 -11.37 47.90
CA TRP A 480 2.34 -10.32 47.92
C TRP A 480 1.98 -9.26 48.96
N MET A 481 2.98 -8.78 49.69
CA MET A 481 2.89 -7.59 50.54
C MET A 481 2.17 -6.48 49.78
N SER A 482 1.26 -5.75 50.43
CA SER A 482 0.52 -4.71 49.73
C SER A 482 1.49 -3.67 49.16
N PHE A 483 1.08 -2.97 48.10
CA PHE A 483 1.94 -1.94 47.50
C PHE A 483 2.39 -0.89 48.53
N GLU A 484 1.50 -0.52 49.45
CA GLU A 484 1.78 0.47 50.49
C GLU A 484 2.83 -0.02 51.49
N GLU A 485 2.68 -1.24 51.99
CA GLU A 485 3.66 -1.84 52.90
C GLU A 485 5.01 -2.07 52.21
N ALA A 486 5.00 -2.56 50.97
CA ALA A 486 6.21 -2.81 50.17
C ALA A 486 7.00 -1.52 49.92
N ARG A 487 6.29 -0.43 49.64
CA ARG A 487 6.85 0.92 49.46
C ARG A 487 7.47 1.46 50.75
N VAL A 488 6.76 1.34 51.88
CA VAL A 488 7.27 1.77 53.18
C VAL A 488 8.55 0.98 53.53
N TRP A 489 8.49 -0.34 53.37
CA TRP A 489 9.60 -1.24 53.68
C TRP A 489 10.83 -0.94 52.82
N VAL A 490 10.71 -0.83 51.49
CA VAL A 490 11.86 -0.60 50.60
C VAL A 490 12.50 0.77 50.83
N ARG A 491 11.71 1.79 51.19
CA ARG A 491 12.21 3.14 51.50
C ARG A 491 13.00 3.16 52.80
N ALA A 492 12.60 2.37 53.80
CA ALA A 492 13.34 2.21 55.05
C ALA A 492 14.73 1.58 54.83
N GLN A 493 14.91 0.78 53.77
CA GLN A 493 16.22 0.19 53.43
C GLN A 493 17.21 1.19 52.80
N GLY A 494 16.80 2.45 52.56
CA GLY A 494 17.67 3.49 51.99
C GLY A 494 18.08 3.26 50.53
N ILE A 495 17.44 2.34 49.82
CA ILE A 495 17.78 1.99 48.43
C ILE A 495 17.38 3.12 47.48
N LYS A 496 18.33 3.61 46.68
CA LYS A 496 18.11 4.76 45.78
C LYS A 496 18.06 4.38 44.29
N THR A 497 18.45 3.16 43.92
CA THR A 497 18.51 2.74 42.52
C THR A 497 18.05 1.31 42.32
N GLN A 498 17.53 1.02 41.12
CA GLN A 498 17.25 -0.36 40.68
C GLN A 498 18.51 -1.25 40.80
N ARG A 499 19.70 -0.71 40.50
CA ARG A 499 20.95 -1.47 40.59
C ARG A 499 21.26 -1.91 42.02
N GLN A 500 21.06 -1.03 42.99
CA GLN A 500 21.18 -1.36 44.42
C GLN A 500 20.13 -2.40 44.83
N TRP A 501 18.87 -2.25 44.39
CA TRP A 501 17.81 -3.23 44.62
C TRP A 501 18.20 -4.63 44.13
N ILE A 502 18.62 -4.76 42.87
CA ILE A 502 18.98 -6.06 42.27
C ILE A 502 20.15 -6.72 43.00
N LYS A 503 21.11 -5.94 43.51
CA LYS A 503 22.24 -6.48 44.27
C LYS A 503 21.78 -7.13 45.58
N LEU A 504 20.86 -6.48 46.28
CA LEU A 504 20.38 -6.91 47.61
C LEU A 504 19.31 -8.01 47.52
N VAL A 505 18.41 -7.94 46.54
CA VAL A 505 17.26 -8.87 46.40
C VAL A 505 17.67 -10.32 46.11
N ASN A 506 18.91 -10.55 45.66
CA ASN A 506 19.47 -11.88 45.40
C ASN A 506 20.22 -12.45 46.62
N GLN A 507 20.39 -11.69 47.70
CA GLN A 507 20.96 -12.20 48.94
C GLN A 507 19.91 -13.00 49.69
N GLU A 508 20.25 -14.25 50.02
CA GLU A 508 19.35 -15.16 50.73
C GLU A 508 18.95 -14.56 52.10
N GLY A 509 17.65 -14.58 52.41
CA GLY A 509 17.12 -14.07 53.68
C GLY A 509 17.04 -12.53 53.81
N TRP A 510 17.52 -11.74 52.85
CA TRP A 510 17.53 -10.27 52.99
C TRP A 510 16.14 -9.60 52.86
N ARG A 511 15.23 -10.18 52.06
CA ARG A 511 13.88 -9.64 51.84
C ARG A 511 12.80 -10.49 52.53
N PRO A 512 11.67 -9.89 52.95
CA PRO A 512 10.48 -10.64 53.32
C PRO A 512 10.04 -11.61 52.21
N GLY A 513 9.55 -12.80 52.58
CA GLY A 513 9.16 -13.84 51.61
C GLY A 513 8.07 -13.37 50.63
N ASN A 514 7.17 -12.50 51.11
CA ASN A 514 6.09 -11.86 50.38
C ASN A 514 6.49 -10.51 49.72
N MET A 515 7.77 -10.15 49.64
CA MET A 515 8.24 -8.96 48.90
C MET A 515 8.64 -9.32 47.47
N PRO A 516 7.98 -8.85 46.41
CA PRO A 516 8.25 -9.31 45.05
C PRO A 516 9.65 -8.93 44.56
N LYS A 517 10.34 -9.86 43.88
CA LYS A 517 11.66 -9.61 43.27
C LYS A 517 11.60 -8.54 42.18
N TYR A 518 10.48 -8.51 41.45
CA TYR A 518 10.21 -7.59 40.34
C TYR A 518 8.98 -6.73 40.68
N PRO A 519 9.11 -5.73 41.56
CA PRO A 519 7.98 -4.97 42.10
C PRO A 519 7.20 -4.17 41.05
N LEU A 520 7.85 -3.70 39.97
CA LEU A 520 7.14 -3.00 38.88
C LEU A 520 6.32 -3.93 37.97
N GLU A 521 6.53 -5.24 38.07
CA GLU A 521 5.70 -6.23 37.37
C GLU A 521 4.48 -6.61 38.22
N VAL A 522 4.65 -6.64 39.55
CA VAL A 522 3.60 -6.99 40.52
C VAL A 522 2.70 -5.79 40.85
N TYR A 523 3.28 -4.60 41.02
CA TYR A 523 2.56 -3.38 41.37
C TYR A 523 2.39 -2.43 40.17
N ARG A 524 2.42 -2.95 38.95
CA ARG A 524 2.32 -2.18 37.71
C ARG A 524 1.19 -1.14 37.73
N ASP A 525 0.04 -1.51 38.28
CA ASP A 525 -1.17 -0.67 38.27
C ASP A 525 -1.12 0.43 39.34
N ARG A 526 -0.18 0.33 40.30
CA ARG A 526 0.01 1.25 41.42
C ARG A 526 1.29 2.08 41.29
N CYS A 527 2.26 1.61 40.49
CA CYS A 527 3.58 2.20 40.39
C CYS A 527 4.23 1.85 39.05
N ALA A 528 4.46 2.89 38.24
CA ALA A 528 4.98 2.73 36.88
C ALA A 528 6.52 2.77 36.83
N THR A 529 7.18 3.28 37.87
CA THR A 529 8.63 3.55 37.81
C THR A 529 9.38 3.20 39.08
N TRP A 530 10.66 2.89 38.95
CA TRP A 530 11.55 2.69 40.09
C TRP A 530 11.68 3.95 40.96
N GLY A 531 11.55 5.14 40.38
CA GLY A 531 11.62 6.39 41.13
C GLY A 531 10.49 6.54 42.15
N GLU A 532 9.28 6.16 41.73
CA GLU A 532 8.06 6.14 42.53
C GLU A 532 8.11 5.05 43.61
N PHE A 533 8.49 3.83 43.23
CA PHE A 533 8.62 2.70 44.14
C PHE A 533 9.63 2.98 45.26
N LEU A 534 10.83 3.42 44.89
CA LEU A 534 11.93 3.68 45.82
C LEU A 534 11.83 5.03 46.55
N GLY A 535 10.87 5.89 46.17
CA GLY A 535 10.70 7.22 46.77
C GLY A 535 11.88 8.16 46.52
N THR A 536 12.47 8.10 45.33
CA THR A 536 13.66 8.92 44.99
C THR A 536 13.36 10.18 44.20
N GLY A 537 12.11 10.38 43.76
CA GLY A 537 11.73 11.50 42.89
C GLY A 537 12.31 11.43 41.47
N ARG A 538 13.11 10.41 41.13
CA ARG A 538 13.72 10.26 39.81
C ARG A 538 12.68 9.92 38.74
N LYS A 539 12.44 10.85 37.81
CA LYS A 539 11.62 10.59 36.61
C LYS A 539 12.33 9.63 35.65
N ALA A 540 11.61 8.58 35.25
CA ALA A 540 12.06 7.63 34.23
C ALA A 540 12.26 8.35 32.89
N THR A 541 13.25 7.90 32.10
CA THR A 541 13.63 8.57 30.84
C THR A 541 12.46 8.74 29.87
N PHE A 542 11.55 7.77 29.80
CA PHE A 542 10.37 7.81 28.92
C PHE A 542 9.23 8.72 29.42
N LEU A 543 9.29 9.20 30.66
CA LEU A 543 8.35 10.18 31.23
C LEU A 543 8.90 11.60 31.23
N ARG A 544 10.11 11.80 30.68
CA ARG A 544 10.71 13.13 30.61
C ARG A 544 10.19 13.84 29.37
N GLU A 545 9.54 14.97 29.60
CA GLU A 545 9.20 15.92 28.55
C GLU A 545 10.38 16.87 28.38
N TYR A 546 10.86 16.99 27.14
CA TYR A 546 11.97 17.85 26.80
C TYR A 546 11.45 19.06 26.03
N ARG A 547 12.02 20.23 26.31
CA ARG A 547 11.74 21.45 25.53
C ARG A 547 12.20 21.27 24.09
N THR A 548 11.74 22.15 23.19
CA THR A 548 12.07 22.08 21.77
C THR A 548 13.58 22.18 21.52
N PHE A 549 14.05 21.68 20.36
CA PHE A 549 15.47 21.79 20.00
C PHE A 549 15.93 23.25 20.00
N GLU A 550 15.13 24.17 19.46
CA GLU A 550 15.46 25.59 19.37
C GLU A 550 15.63 26.23 20.75
N GLU A 551 14.73 25.94 21.70
CA GLU A 551 14.84 26.44 23.08
C GLU A 551 16.03 25.82 23.83
N ALA A 552 16.28 24.53 23.62
CA ALA A 552 17.44 23.85 24.19
C ALA A 552 18.76 24.38 23.62
N ARG A 553 18.82 24.63 22.31
CA ARG A 553 19.95 25.23 21.59
C ARG A 553 20.20 26.66 22.07
N LYS A 554 19.16 27.48 22.20
CA LYS A 554 19.26 28.85 22.74
C LYS A 554 19.82 28.85 24.17
N TRP A 555 19.32 27.95 25.01
CA TRP A 555 19.83 27.79 26.38
C TRP A 555 21.28 27.32 26.40
N ALA A 556 21.64 26.32 25.59
CA ALA A 556 22.99 25.78 25.50
C ALA A 556 23.99 26.82 24.98
N GLY A 557 23.62 27.59 23.97
CA GLY A 557 24.42 28.71 23.45
C GLY A 557 24.68 29.79 24.48
N ALA A 558 23.70 30.10 25.33
CA ALA A 558 23.88 31.04 26.44
C ALA A 558 24.89 30.57 27.50
N LYS A 559 25.21 29.27 27.57
CA LYS A 559 26.24 28.73 28.47
C LYS A 559 27.67 28.88 27.93
N GLN A 560 27.83 29.30 26.67
CA GLN A 560 29.14 29.56 26.05
C GLN A 560 30.14 28.40 26.18
N LEU A 561 29.63 27.16 26.15
CA LEU A 561 30.46 25.97 26.21
C LEU A 561 31.22 25.79 24.90
N LYS A 562 32.51 25.47 24.99
CA LYS A 562 33.40 25.42 23.80
C LYS A 562 33.37 24.06 23.11
N SER A 563 32.94 23.02 23.82
CA SER A 563 33.04 21.65 23.31
C SER A 563 31.97 20.72 23.86
N ARG A 564 31.76 19.61 23.14
CA ARG A 564 31.01 18.45 23.62
C ARG A 564 31.53 17.94 24.97
N THR A 565 32.84 17.96 25.19
CA THR A 565 33.46 17.42 26.41
C THR A 565 32.99 18.20 27.63
N GLU A 566 32.97 19.53 27.54
CA GLU A 566 32.44 20.40 28.59
C GLU A 566 30.95 20.15 28.84
N TRP A 567 30.14 20.03 27.77
CA TRP A 567 28.73 19.67 27.91
C TRP A 567 28.54 18.35 28.66
N VAL A 568 29.25 17.29 28.27
CA VAL A 568 29.08 15.95 28.86
C VAL A 568 29.50 15.91 30.33
N ALA A 569 30.53 16.68 30.70
CA ALA A 569 30.96 16.79 32.09
C ALA A 569 29.90 17.49 32.94
N LEU A 570 29.41 18.65 32.49
CA LEU A 570 28.48 19.49 33.24
C LEU A 570 27.04 18.96 33.23
N ALA A 571 26.57 18.38 32.12
CA ALA A 571 25.20 17.87 31.99
C ALA A 571 24.89 16.63 32.87
N LYS A 572 25.91 16.07 33.52
CA LYS A 572 25.80 15.00 34.53
C LYS A 572 25.72 15.53 35.96
N LEU A 573 26.12 16.78 36.20
CA LEU A 573 26.04 17.39 37.52
C LEU A 573 24.58 17.67 37.86
N GLU A 574 24.19 17.25 39.07
CA GLU A 574 22.85 17.47 39.58
C GLU A 574 22.56 18.97 39.67
N GLY A 575 21.40 19.40 39.16
CA GLY A 575 20.98 20.80 39.16
C GLY A 575 21.64 21.72 38.11
N TRP A 576 22.68 21.29 37.37
CA TRP A 576 23.36 22.18 36.42
C TRP A 576 22.52 22.52 35.18
N ARG A 577 21.77 21.55 34.66
CA ARG A 577 20.81 21.74 33.55
C ARG A 577 19.37 21.64 34.07
N PRO A 578 18.44 22.40 33.48
CA PRO A 578 17.01 22.16 33.63
C PRO A 578 16.63 20.69 33.33
N GLU A 579 15.60 20.18 34.01
CA GLU A 579 15.17 18.78 33.86
C GLU A 579 14.75 18.44 32.42
N ASP A 580 14.16 19.42 31.75
CA ASP A 580 13.59 19.39 30.40
C ASP A 580 14.63 19.68 29.29
N ILE A 581 15.91 19.83 29.62
CA ILE A 581 17.01 19.81 28.65
C ILE A 581 17.73 18.48 28.76
N PRO A 582 17.71 17.58 27.78
CA PRO A 582 18.31 16.25 27.91
C PRO A 582 19.84 16.32 28.05
N SER A 583 20.45 15.36 28.78
CA SER A 583 21.92 15.22 28.78
C SER A 583 22.44 14.65 27.45
N ASN A 584 21.65 13.78 26.81
CA ASN A 584 21.91 13.23 25.48
C ASN A 584 21.12 14.00 24.40
N VAL A 585 21.50 15.26 24.18
CA VAL A 585 20.85 16.18 23.23
C VAL A 585 20.77 15.63 21.81
N ARG A 586 21.85 15.02 21.30
CA ARG A 586 21.88 14.40 19.96
C ARG A 586 20.85 13.26 19.82
N GLY A 587 20.67 12.47 20.88
CA GLY A 587 19.73 11.34 20.85
C GLY A 587 18.28 11.79 20.86
N VAL A 588 17.98 12.87 21.59
CA VAL A 588 16.61 13.41 21.73
C VAL A 588 16.22 14.22 20.50
N TYR A 589 17.09 15.12 20.02
CA TYR A 589 16.81 16.02 18.90
C TYR A 589 17.31 15.47 17.56
N LYS A 590 17.27 14.15 17.36
CA LYS A 590 17.97 13.47 16.25
C LYS A 590 17.66 14.04 14.86
N SER A 591 16.42 14.47 14.62
CA SER A 591 15.96 15.01 13.32
C SER A 591 16.41 16.45 13.08
N GLU A 592 16.57 17.24 14.14
CA GLU A 592 16.96 18.66 14.06
C GLU A 592 18.46 18.84 14.30
N TRP A 593 19.12 17.80 14.81
CA TRP A 593 20.54 17.81 15.16
C TRP A 593 21.43 17.84 13.92
N THR A 594 22.17 18.93 13.77
CA THR A 594 23.26 19.09 12.81
C THR A 594 24.58 18.66 13.45
N ASP A 595 25.15 19.51 14.30
CA ASP A 595 26.39 19.23 15.03
C ASP A 595 26.49 20.01 16.36
N TRP A 596 27.59 19.79 17.08
CA TRP A 596 27.86 20.50 18.33
C TRP A 596 28.18 21.99 18.12
N GLY A 597 28.66 22.37 16.93
CA GLY A 597 28.91 23.75 16.55
C GLY A 597 27.64 24.56 16.55
N ASP A 598 26.61 24.03 15.91
CA ASP A 598 25.28 24.61 15.85
C ASP A 598 24.59 24.60 17.23
N PHE A 599 24.59 23.46 17.92
CA PHE A 599 23.87 23.34 19.20
C PHE A 599 24.46 24.20 20.32
N LEU A 600 25.79 24.34 20.39
CA LEU A 600 26.48 25.16 21.39
C LEU A 600 26.68 26.61 20.93
N GLY A 601 26.36 26.95 19.67
CA GLY A 601 26.60 28.27 19.11
C GLY A 601 28.09 28.62 18.94
N THR A 602 28.96 27.61 18.75
CA THR A 602 30.41 27.83 18.58
C THR A 602 30.82 28.02 17.12
N GLY A 603 29.95 27.68 16.16
CA GLY A 603 30.24 27.77 14.72
C GLY A 603 31.22 26.71 14.20
N ASN A 604 31.59 25.72 15.02
CA ASN A 604 32.48 24.63 14.64
C ASN A 604 31.76 23.56 13.82
N VAL A 605 32.02 23.47 12.52
CA VAL A 605 31.45 22.43 11.66
C VAL A 605 32.18 21.09 11.88
N ALA A 606 31.44 19.99 11.95
CA ALA A 606 32.04 18.66 12.05
C ALA A 606 32.87 18.32 10.78
N PRO A 607 34.04 17.66 10.89
CA PRO A 607 34.91 17.38 9.74
C PRO A 607 34.23 16.69 8.54
N GLY A 608 33.24 15.81 8.79
CA GLY A 608 32.48 15.10 7.76
C GLY A 608 31.28 15.86 7.19
N SER A 609 31.02 17.08 7.66
CA SER A 609 29.88 17.93 7.26
C SER A 609 30.31 19.14 6.42
N HIS A 610 31.60 19.26 6.12
CA HIS A 610 32.09 20.30 5.21
C HIS A 610 31.70 20.00 3.76
N VAL A 611 31.06 20.96 3.10
CA VAL A 611 30.88 20.97 1.65
C VAL A 611 32.04 21.75 1.05
N TRP A 612 33.00 21.05 0.46
CA TRP A 612 34.18 21.66 -0.12
C TRP A 612 33.90 22.15 -1.55
N ARG A 613 34.40 23.34 -1.88
CA ARG A 613 34.40 23.90 -3.23
C ARG A 613 35.02 22.89 -4.20
N PRO A 614 34.47 22.69 -5.41
CA PRO A 614 35.06 21.78 -6.41
C PRO A 614 36.54 22.07 -6.66
N PHE A 615 37.34 21.02 -6.87
CA PHE A 615 38.80 21.10 -6.99
C PHE A 615 39.27 22.18 -7.97
N MET A 616 38.67 22.24 -9.16
CA MET A 616 39.05 23.20 -10.20
C MET A 616 38.88 24.65 -9.74
N SER A 617 37.78 24.96 -9.06
CA SER A 617 37.48 26.29 -8.54
C SER A 617 38.33 26.63 -7.32
N ALA A 618 38.61 25.66 -6.44
CA ALA A 618 39.53 25.83 -5.32
C ALA A 618 40.97 26.08 -5.80
N ARG A 619 41.40 25.36 -6.84
CA ARG A 619 42.70 25.52 -7.49
C ARG A 619 42.84 26.87 -8.18
N GLN A 620 41.80 27.31 -8.88
CA GLN A 620 41.79 28.65 -9.47
C GLN A 620 41.97 29.72 -8.40
N TRP A 621 41.18 29.65 -7.32
CA TRP A 621 41.29 30.59 -6.21
C TRP A 621 42.68 30.56 -5.57
N ALA A 622 43.26 29.37 -5.38
CA ALA A 622 44.61 29.22 -4.82
C ALA A 622 45.69 29.91 -5.69
N ARG A 623 45.54 29.85 -7.02
CA ARG A 623 46.44 30.53 -7.97
C ARG A 623 46.27 32.05 -7.95
N GLU A 624 45.04 32.54 -7.74
CA GLU A 624 44.75 33.98 -7.59
C GLU A 624 45.41 34.58 -6.33
N GLN A 625 45.64 33.78 -5.28
CA GLN A 625 46.36 34.23 -4.08
C GLN A 625 47.87 34.43 -4.29
N GLN A 626 48.39 34.07 -5.47
CA GLN A 626 49.80 34.23 -5.86
C GLN A 626 50.81 33.59 -4.87
N LEU A 627 50.39 32.57 -4.13
CA LEU A 627 51.26 31.87 -3.17
C LEU A 627 52.32 31.04 -3.89
N SER A 628 53.51 30.94 -3.30
CA SER A 628 54.64 30.28 -3.94
C SER A 628 54.98 28.93 -3.32
N THR A 629 54.59 28.69 -2.06
CA THR A 629 54.95 27.48 -1.34
C THR A 629 53.79 26.90 -0.54
N ARG A 630 53.92 25.61 -0.19
CA ARG A 630 53.05 24.94 0.80
C ARG A 630 53.03 25.70 2.14
N ALA A 631 54.16 26.27 2.55
CA ALA A 631 54.26 27.00 3.81
C ALA A 631 53.35 28.23 3.81
N ASP A 632 53.29 28.96 2.69
CA ASP A 632 52.42 30.13 2.53
C ASP A 632 50.94 29.75 2.65
N TRP A 633 50.54 28.62 2.04
CA TRP A 633 49.18 28.09 2.16
C TRP A 633 48.82 27.72 3.60
N HIS A 634 49.74 27.03 4.29
CA HIS A 634 49.54 26.65 5.70
C HIS A 634 49.45 27.90 6.60
N MET A 635 50.19 28.97 6.29
CA MET A 635 50.05 30.24 7.03
C MET A 635 48.67 30.88 6.81
N LEU A 636 48.15 30.92 5.58
CA LEU A 636 46.78 31.38 5.33
C LEU A 636 45.75 30.55 6.10
N ALA A 637 45.89 29.23 6.09
CA ALA A 637 45.02 28.32 6.83
C ALA A 637 45.05 28.59 8.34
N ARG A 638 46.25 28.75 8.90
CA ARG A 638 46.44 29.01 10.34
C ARG A 638 45.88 30.37 10.76
N ASN A 639 45.96 31.37 9.90
CA ASN A 639 45.44 32.72 10.14
C ASN A 639 43.94 32.85 9.83
N LYS A 640 43.24 31.73 9.54
CA LYS A 640 41.80 31.71 9.18
C LYS A 640 41.45 32.60 7.98
N ALA A 641 42.40 32.77 7.07
CA ALA A 641 42.23 33.58 5.85
C ALA A 641 41.73 32.77 4.65
N LEU A 642 41.60 31.44 4.80
CA LEU A 642 40.95 30.59 3.78
C LEU A 642 39.42 30.77 3.83
N PRO A 643 38.74 30.83 2.68
CA PRO A 643 37.29 30.66 2.61
C PRO A 643 36.83 29.38 3.32
N GLN A 644 35.66 29.41 3.96
CA GLN A 644 35.14 28.26 4.72
C GLN A 644 34.93 26.99 3.88
N ASP A 645 34.75 27.15 2.57
CA ASP A 645 34.57 26.09 1.58
C ASP A 645 35.89 25.63 0.92
N ILE A 646 37.04 26.14 1.38
CA ILE A 646 38.37 25.70 0.90
C ILE A 646 39.11 24.96 2.02
N PRO A 647 39.50 23.69 1.82
CA PRO A 647 40.13 22.91 2.87
C PRO A 647 41.55 23.39 3.17
N ALA A 648 41.91 23.41 4.46
CA ALA A 648 43.28 23.67 4.89
C ALA A 648 44.28 22.59 4.39
N SER A 649 43.80 21.36 4.19
CA SER A 649 44.55 20.23 3.66
C SER A 649 43.89 19.72 2.36
N PRO A 650 44.04 20.42 1.23
CA PRO A 650 43.39 20.04 -0.03
C PRO A 650 43.79 18.64 -0.51
N GLN A 651 45.01 18.19 -0.20
CA GLN A 651 45.51 16.85 -0.55
C GLN A 651 44.75 15.69 0.11
N THR A 652 43.98 15.94 1.16
CA THR A 652 43.16 14.90 1.83
C THR A 652 41.69 14.98 1.43
N VAL A 653 41.32 15.96 0.61
CA VAL A 653 39.93 16.27 0.26
C VAL A 653 39.66 16.06 -1.21
N TYR A 654 40.60 16.40 -2.09
CA TYR A 654 40.44 16.30 -3.53
C TYR A 654 41.15 15.07 -4.10
N GLU A 655 40.41 14.24 -4.83
CA GLU A 655 40.96 13.06 -5.52
C GLU A 655 41.85 13.46 -6.70
N GLU A 656 41.58 14.61 -7.32
CA GLU A 656 42.31 15.16 -8.47
C GLU A 656 43.65 15.81 -8.07
N TRP A 657 44.06 15.68 -6.82
CA TRP A 657 45.26 16.30 -6.28
C TRP A 657 46.54 15.75 -6.91
N ALA A 658 47.21 16.57 -7.74
CA ALA A 658 48.47 16.22 -8.40
C ALA A 658 49.73 16.79 -7.72
N GLY A 659 49.58 17.43 -6.55
CA GLY A 659 50.68 18.03 -5.78
C GLY A 659 50.63 19.56 -5.71
N TRP A 660 51.40 20.13 -4.77
CA TRP A 660 51.45 21.58 -4.53
C TRP A 660 51.85 22.42 -5.75
N PRO A 661 52.81 21.99 -6.60
CA PRO A 661 53.14 22.74 -7.81
C PRO A 661 51.93 22.85 -8.77
N ASP A 662 51.16 21.78 -8.98
CA ASP A 662 49.93 21.87 -9.78
C ASP A 662 48.91 22.80 -9.12
N PHE A 663 48.64 22.59 -7.83
CA PHE A 663 47.59 23.31 -7.14
C PHE A 663 47.84 24.82 -7.08
N LEU A 664 49.10 25.22 -6.85
CA LEU A 664 49.51 26.64 -6.78
C LEU A 664 49.95 27.21 -8.15
N GLY A 665 49.92 26.42 -9.23
CA GLY A 665 50.23 26.88 -10.58
C GLY A 665 51.71 27.14 -10.87
N LYS A 666 52.61 26.30 -10.34
CA LYS A 666 54.06 26.35 -10.55
C LYS A 666 54.55 25.14 -11.34
N THR A 667 55.39 25.36 -12.35
CA THR A 667 55.98 24.30 -13.18
C THR A 667 57.15 23.62 -12.46
N ILE A 668 57.17 22.28 -12.49
CA ILE A 668 58.31 21.49 -12.05
C ILE A 668 59.42 21.65 -13.09
N LYS A 669 60.52 22.33 -12.76
CA LYS A 669 61.74 22.28 -13.59
C LYS A 669 62.29 20.85 -13.54
N LYS A 670 62.14 20.08 -14.63
CA LYS A 670 62.88 18.84 -14.84
C LYS A 670 64.35 19.19 -15.04
N ASN A 671 65.21 18.77 -14.13
CA ASN A 671 66.66 18.86 -14.32
C ASN A 671 67.06 17.87 -15.44
N SER A 672 67.57 18.42 -16.53
CA SER A 672 68.35 17.72 -17.54
C SER A 672 69.64 17.19 -16.91
N THR A 673 69.88 15.89 -17.03
CA THR A 673 71.24 15.32 -16.93
C THR A 673 71.42 14.38 -18.12
N THR A 674 72.11 14.90 -19.13
CA THR A 674 72.85 14.16 -20.15
C THR A 674 74.15 13.61 -19.53
N PRO A 675 74.78 12.60 -20.13
CA PRO A 675 75.70 12.87 -21.25
C PRO A 675 75.13 12.52 -22.62
#